data_AF-A0A9E5VBP6-F1
#
_entry.id   AF-A0A9E5VBP6-F1
#
_cell.length_a   1.000
_cell.length_b   1.000
_cell.length_c   1.000
_cell.angle_alpha   90.00
_cell.angle_beta   90.00
_cell.angle_gamma   90.00
#
_symmetry.space_group_name_H-M   'P 1'
#
loop_
_entity.id
_entity.type
_entity.pdbx_description
1 polymer ?
#
loop_
_entity_poly.entity_id
_entity_poly.type
_entity_poly.pdbx_seq_one_letter_code
_entity_poly.pdbx_strand_id
1 'polypeptide(L)'
;MEKEALKQKMSELVSQPRETAKVDFKIQMYKIYEPKPKEQEEIKKWNEVKEKQWGELVKDVLSLANGNVGYARDWGYLIIGADDKLKKDGTPNLQDVGDVQLTQTQILEKVNSYSNPPLPNLICDTIELEGKRIFVISIPPSPYLHQLSKQLKTPKKEFSPYTVLIRRGDGEEIREASPEEQEVIKKEKQTINLAQNDVQSDINACNNLSVTNIKGSGDNPDIEQLRLTIQQYQKIVDREQAPCCLYRAEDLDQGVLEEFRRVDTDDEILELNDEQLLYNAGALDVDASNKYVFTKVGYLFFAANPQRKLPWSYIRLLRFATNVSEERNLPTLERNFTGSITKQVRDIRTFFQDSGLFKIYSKRNPVGGGFIDEPEYPQIAIDEAIVNAVAHRDYDINFPIECEYYKDAFIVRNAGRIIQRNGVIVPEHFSLDDTVLISTPRNPKLIEWLKQVKDQRGKAFVRALSEGTKRMCKEMVALELPPPDYKTNKEQTQVTLFSKAAEREAALQASTIVRGTEFANLFSLQFTLTDENKSDPEYFRQVERDIISSLRDILVGHGWYIDRFKYGKLIVHRQKSHISQSEKVDKIVRFYPGYELQLRRYFNTYYLCIDYTLQVKNICNVSFLLNILEPKYLIDKHAMAQWNGWHLGKITAVNLEWTTVYLFDFDKEEQVPSNKVIPNIHKSLIQQVLQAYNIYLDLQKAIKKHSLSLEPNAGRVRFEKTQAIANELAQTIFPIFVMVFR
;
A
#
# COMPACT_ATOMS: atom_id res chain seq x y z
N MET A 1 -41.00 -9.57 -28.82
CA MET A 1 -42.10 -10.46 -28.40
C MET A 1 -42.40 -10.35 -26.90
N GLU A 2 -41.40 -10.21 -26.02
CA GLU A 2 -41.62 -10.15 -24.55
C GLU A 2 -42.22 -8.83 -24.02
N LYS A 3 -41.82 -7.67 -24.55
CA LYS A 3 -42.30 -6.35 -24.06
C LYS A 3 -43.79 -6.10 -24.32
N GLU A 4 -44.34 -6.67 -25.40
CA GLU A 4 -45.77 -6.59 -25.71
C GLU A 4 -46.62 -7.48 -24.81
N ALA A 5 -46.13 -8.67 -24.46
CA ALA A 5 -46.81 -9.56 -23.51
C ALA A 5 -46.83 -8.97 -22.10
N LEU A 6 -45.72 -8.37 -21.65
CA LEU A 6 -45.68 -7.63 -20.39
C LEU A 6 -46.63 -6.44 -20.42
N LYS A 7 -46.63 -5.66 -21.51
CA LYS A 7 -47.56 -4.52 -21.68
C LYS A 7 -49.03 -4.95 -21.62
N GLN A 8 -49.39 -6.07 -22.25
CA GLN A 8 -50.75 -6.62 -22.20
C GLN A 8 -51.12 -7.02 -20.77
N LYS A 9 -50.26 -7.79 -20.07
CA LYS A 9 -50.48 -8.19 -18.68
C LYS A 9 -50.60 -6.99 -17.73
N MET A 10 -49.76 -5.97 -17.90
CA MET A 10 -49.84 -4.76 -17.09
C MET A 10 -51.09 -3.95 -17.41
N SER A 11 -51.52 -3.90 -18.67
CA SER A 11 -52.80 -3.28 -19.06
C SER A 11 -53.99 -3.97 -18.39
N GLU A 12 -53.98 -5.30 -18.28
CA GLU A 12 -55.02 -6.07 -17.57
C GLU A 12 -55.00 -5.74 -16.06
N LEU A 13 -53.83 -5.82 -15.42
CA LEU A 13 -53.69 -5.53 -13.98
C LEU A 13 -54.08 -4.09 -13.62
N VAL A 14 -53.78 -3.12 -14.48
CA VAL A 14 -54.11 -1.70 -14.29
C VAL A 14 -55.59 -1.41 -14.58
N SER A 15 -56.25 -2.19 -15.45
CA SER A 15 -57.69 -2.07 -15.73
C SER A 15 -58.59 -2.59 -14.60
N GLN A 16 -58.07 -3.51 -13.78
CA GLN A 16 -58.72 -4.04 -12.59
C GLN A 16 -57.71 -4.05 -11.43
N PRO A 17 -57.32 -2.87 -10.93
CA PRO A 17 -56.26 -2.77 -9.95
C PRO A 17 -56.68 -3.46 -8.66
N ARG A 18 -55.88 -4.43 -8.25
CA ARG A 18 -56.05 -5.16 -6.99
C ARG A 18 -54.69 -5.50 -6.44
N GLU A 19 -54.36 -4.94 -5.29
CA GLU A 19 -53.19 -5.35 -4.55
C GLU A 19 -53.35 -6.80 -4.09
N THR A 20 -52.27 -7.56 -4.17
CA THR A 20 -52.23 -8.96 -3.73
C THR A 20 -50.91 -9.21 -3.00
N ALA A 21 -50.73 -10.44 -2.52
CA ALA A 21 -49.43 -10.88 -2.00
C ALA A 21 -48.27 -10.71 -3.02
N LYS A 22 -48.59 -10.54 -4.31
CA LYS A 22 -47.64 -10.49 -5.42
C LYS A 22 -47.80 -9.31 -6.37
N VAL A 23 -48.74 -8.42 -6.14
CA VAL A 23 -48.92 -7.22 -6.96
C VAL A 23 -49.07 -6.01 -6.06
N ASP A 24 -48.28 -4.98 -6.31
CA ASP A 24 -48.29 -3.71 -5.59
C ASP A 24 -48.38 -2.53 -6.56
N PHE A 25 -49.10 -1.48 -6.16
CA PHE A 25 -49.27 -0.26 -6.95
C PHE A 25 -48.65 0.94 -6.21
N LYS A 26 -47.91 1.77 -6.94
CA LYS A 26 -47.41 3.05 -6.45
C LYS A 26 -47.68 4.13 -7.47
N ILE A 27 -48.48 5.11 -7.12
CA ILE A 27 -48.80 6.22 -8.04
C ILE A 27 -47.57 7.09 -8.36
N GLN A 28 -46.63 7.23 -7.42
CA GLN A 28 -45.42 8.05 -7.56
C GLN A 28 -44.15 7.23 -7.42
N MET A 29 -43.10 7.67 -8.12
CA MET A 29 -41.76 7.11 -7.97
C MET A 29 -41.15 7.48 -6.62
N TYR A 30 -40.37 6.57 -6.05
CA TYR A 30 -39.58 6.82 -4.84
C TYR A 30 -38.63 7.99 -5.07
N LYS A 31 -38.55 8.90 -4.09
CA LYS A 31 -37.73 10.13 -4.14
C LYS A 31 -36.24 9.85 -3.89
N ILE A 32 -35.67 9.00 -4.74
CA ILE A 32 -34.28 8.49 -4.62
C ILE A 32 -33.28 9.39 -5.36
N TYR A 33 -33.72 10.03 -6.44
CA TYR A 33 -32.90 10.83 -7.36
C TYR A 33 -33.26 12.33 -7.34
N GLU A 34 -33.62 12.87 -6.18
CA GLU A 34 -33.73 14.32 -6.04
C GLU A 34 -32.35 14.99 -6.14
N PRO A 35 -32.21 16.16 -6.78
CA PRO A 35 -30.93 16.85 -6.90
C PRO A 35 -30.35 17.17 -5.52
N LYS A 36 -29.03 16.96 -5.36
CA LYS A 36 -28.34 17.20 -4.10
C LYS A 36 -28.35 18.71 -3.78
N PRO A 37 -28.83 19.14 -2.60
CA PRO A 37 -28.83 20.55 -2.21
C PRO A 37 -27.40 21.07 -2.00
N LYS A 38 -27.21 22.39 -2.09
CA LYS A 38 -25.90 23.04 -1.98
C LYS A 38 -25.48 23.30 -0.53
N GLU A 39 -26.43 23.44 0.39
CA GLU A 39 -26.16 23.74 1.80
C GLU A 39 -25.91 22.48 2.64
N GLN A 40 -24.95 22.56 3.57
CA GLN A 40 -24.44 21.40 4.30
C GLN A 40 -25.47 20.78 5.27
N GLU A 41 -26.32 21.61 5.89
CA GLU A 41 -27.42 21.14 6.75
C GLU A 41 -28.54 20.47 5.95
N GLU A 42 -28.83 21.00 4.75
CA GLU A 42 -29.80 20.41 3.82
C GLU A 42 -29.31 19.08 3.25
N ILE A 43 -28.00 18.92 3.01
CA ILE A 43 -27.39 17.66 2.54
C ILE A 43 -27.62 16.53 3.56
N LYS A 44 -27.53 16.81 4.86
CA LYS A 44 -27.75 15.79 5.89
C LYS A 44 -29.20 15.31 5.88
N LYS A 45 -30.16 16.24 5.89
CA LYS A 45 -31.59 15.94 5.80
C LYS A 45 -31.93 15.22 4.49
N TRP A 46 -31.34 15.64 3.37
CA TRP A 46 -31.52 15.01 2.06
C TRP A 46 -31.03 13.56 2.03
N ASN A 47 -29.84 13.28 2.59
CA ASN A 47 -29.32 11.90 2.70
C ASN A 47 -30.22 11.00 3.56
N GLU A 48 -30.74 11.52 4.68
CA GLU A 48 -31.65 10.77 5.55
C GLU A 48 -32.98 10.46 4.85
N VAL A 49 -33.57 11.42 4.14
CA VAL A 49 -34.79 11.21 3.35
C VAL A 49 -34.54 10.19 2.23
N LYS A 50 -33.44 10.33 1.51
CA LYS A 50 -33.05 9.41 0.43
C LYS A 50 -32.86 7.98 0.92
N GLU A 51 -32.21 7.78 2.06
CA GLU A 51 -32.01 6.43 2.60
C GLU A 51 -33.33 5.81 3.07
N LYS A 52 -34.24 6.59 3.64
CA LYS A 52 -35.59 6.11 3.98
C LYS A 52 -36.41 5.75 2.74
N GLN A 53 -36.29 6.51 1.64
CA GLN A 53 -36.95 6.20 0.37
C GLN A 53 -36.42 4.91 -0.26
N TRP A 54 -35.10 4.70 -0.20
CA TRP A 54 -34.51 3.40 -0.54
C TRP A 54 -35.02 2.28 0.35
N GLY A 55 -35.16 2.53 1.65
CA GLY A 55 -35.70 1.56 2.59
C GLY A 55 -37.12 1.13 2.25
N GLU A 56 -37.97 2.07 1.81
CA GLU A 56 -39.33 1.78 1.36
C GLU A 56 -39.34 0.88 0.11
N LEU A 57 -38.52 1.18 -0.90
CA LEU A 57 -38.40 0.35 -2.11
C LEU A 57 -37.91 -1.07 -1.77
N VAL A 58 -36.90 -1.19 -0.90
CA VAL A 58 -36.38 -2.50 -0.47
C VAL A 58 -37.44 -3.31 0.27
N LYS A 59 -38.20 -2.67 1.16
CA LYS A 59 -39.31 -3.29 1.88
C LYS A 59 -40.34 -3.85 0.91
N ASP A 60 -40.78 -3.05 -0.06
CA ASP A 60 -41.82 -3.45 -1.02
C ASP A 60 -41.34 -4.62 -1.90
N VAL A 61 -40.11 -4.55 -2.44
CA VAL A 61 -39.52 -5.61 -3.27
C VAL A 61 -39.35 -6.92 -2.49
N LEU A 62 -38.79 -6.90 -1.28
CA LEU A 62 -38.58 -8.12 -0.50
C LEU A 62 -39.91 -8.75 -0.05
N SER A 63 -40.90 -7.92 0.31
CA SER A 63 -42.23 -8.41 0.66
C SER A 63 -42.91 -9.14 -0.50
N LEU A 64 -42.77 -8.65 -1.73
CA LEU A 64 -43.29 -9.28 -2.94
C LEU A 64 -42.49 -10.54 -3.31
N ALA A 65 -41.17 -10.53 -3.12
CA ALA A 65 -40.32 -11.70 -3.37
C ALA A 65 -40.71 -12.89 -2.47
N ASN A 66 -40.97 -12.62 -1.19
CA ASN A 66 -41.45 -13.63 -0.25
C ASN A 66 -42.93 -13.96 -0.47
N GLY A 67 -43.77 -12.96 -0.74
CA GLY A 67 -45.21 -13.09 -0.89
C GLY A 67 -45.91 -13.42 0.42
N ASN A 68 -46.84 -14.36 0.36
CA ASN A 68 -47.53 -14.96 1.50
C ASN A 68 -47.62 -16.48 1.29
N VAL A 69 -48.02 -17.21 2.33
CA VAL A 69 -48.37 -18.64 2.25
C VAL A 69 -49.35 -18.88 1.10
N GLY A 70 -49.06 -19.88 0.26
CA GLY A 70 -49.84 -20.24 -0.93
C GLY A 70 -49.49 -19.47 -2.20
N TYR A 71 -48.78 -18.34 -2.09
CA TYR A 71 -48.47 -17.46 -3.22
C TYR A 71 -46.96 -17.34 -3.46
N ALA A 72 -46.11 -17.97 -2.65
CA ALA A 72 -44.66 -17.75 -2.67
C ALA A 72 -43.97 -18.10 -4.00
N ARG A 73 -44.62 -18.91 -4.83
CA ARG A 73 -44.15 -19.45 -6.12
C ARG A 73 -44.55 -18.58 -7.32
N ASP A 74 -45.33 -17.54 -7.10
CA ASP A 74 -45.79 -16.64 -8.15
C ASP A 74 -44.82 -15.47 -8.37
N TRP A 75 -44.89 -14.90 -9.57
CA TRP A 75 -44.19 -13.68 -9.93
C TRP A 75 -44.72 -12.49 -9.15
N GLY A 76 -43.81 -11.71 -8.55
CA GLY A 76 -44.12 -10.42 -7.97
C GLY A 76 -44.09 -9.30 -9.01
N TYR A 77 -44.95 -8.30 -8.86
CA TYR A 77 -44.98 -7.10 -9.71
C TYR A 77 -45.17 -5.86 -8.83
N LEU A 78 -44.23 -4.93 -8.92
CA LEU A 78 -44.38 -3.58 -8.37
C LEU A 78 -44.58 -2.62 -9.54
N ILE A 79 -45.78 -2.06 -9.64
CA ILE A 79 -46.22 -1.21 -10.74
C ILE A 79 -46.19 0.25 -10.28
N ILE A 80 -45.27 1.03 -10.83
CA ILE A 80 -45.04 2.42 -10.45
C ILE A 80 -45.55 3.35 -11.56
N GLY A 81 -46.40 4.31 -11.20
CA GLY A 81 -47.16 5.16 -12.11
C GLY A 81 -48.64 4.78 -12.22
N ALA A 82 -49.12 3.83 -11.41
CA ALA A 82 -50.52 3.42 -11.38
C ALA A 82 -51.04 3.37 -9.94
N ASP A 83 -52.31 3.70 -9.75
CA ASP A 83 -52.99 3.64 -8.46
C ASP A 83 -53.67 2.28 -8.23
N ASP A 84 -53.94 1.97 -6.96
CA ASP A 84 -54.69 0.77 -6.55
C ASP A 84 -56.21 0.88 -6.84
N LYS A 85 -56.67 2.07 -7.25
CA LYS A 85 -58.08 2.40 -7.50
C LYS A 85 -58.29 3.00 -8.88
N LEU A 86 -59.42 2.64 -9.48
CA LEU A 86 -59.92 3.28 -10.68
C LEU A 86 -60.44 4.69 -10.37
N LYS A 87 -60.40 5.57 -11.36
CA LYS A 87 -61.06 6.88 -11.32
C LYS A 87 -62.58 6.71 -11.25
N LYS A 88 -63.28 7.79 -10.93
CA LYS A 88 -64.77 7.83 -10.88
C LYS A 88 -65.44 7.45 -12.20
N ASP A 89 -64.74 7.56 -13.33
CA ASP A 89 -65.20 7.20 -14.67
C ASP A 89 -64.91 5.74 -15.07
N GLY A 90 -64.31 4.95 -14.15
CA GLY A 90 -63.95 3.55 -14.40
C GLY A 90 -62.63 3.36 -15.15
N THR A 91 -61.89 4.43 -15.48
CA THR A 91 -60.58 4.34 -16.13
C THR A 91 -59.44 4.22 -15.11
N PRO A 92 -58.29 3.64 -15.49
CA PRO A 92 -57.14 3.55 -14.60
C PRO A 92 -56.60 4.92 -14.18
N ASN A 93 -56.19 5.04 -12.91
CA ASN A 93 -55.50 6.22 -12.41
C ASN A 93 -53.99 6.10 -12.65
N LEU A 94 -53.53 6.68 -13.76
CA LEU A 94 -52.15 6.63 -14.22
C LEU A 94 -51.43 7.98 -14.08
N GLN A 95 -50.18 7.93 -13.63
CA GLN A 95 -49.25 9.05 -13.54
C GLN A 95 -47.97 8.70 -14.29
N ASP A 96 -47.52 9.62 -15.18
CA ASP A 96 -46.26 9.43 -15.90
C ASP A 96 -45.08 9.55 -14.93
N VAL A 97 -44.24 8.51 -14.87
CA VAL A 97 -43.08 8.48 -13.97
C VAL A 97 -41.83 9.14 -14.54
N GLY A 98 -41.86 9.62 -15.78
CA GLY A 98 -40.72 10.25 -16.42
C GLY A 98 -39.66 9.26 -16.93
N ASP A 99 -38.48 9.79 -17.27
CA ASP A 99 -37.30 8.98 -17.53
C ASP A 99 -36.69 8.53 -16.21
N VAL A 100 -36.91 7.25 -15.89
CA VAL A 100 -36.37 6.64 -14.68
C VAL A 100 -34.86 6.49 -14.80
N GLN A 101 -34.11 7.24 -13.99
CA GLN A 101 -32.63 7.18 -13.96
C GLN A 101 -32.08 5.99 -13.15
N LEU A 102 -32.95 5.19 -12.54
CA LEU A 102 -32.59 3.97 -11.82
C LEU A 102 -32.39 2.80 -12.79
N THR A 103 -31.20 2.21 -12.76
CA THR A 103 -30.94 0.96 -13.50
C THR A 103 -31.37 -0.25 -12.66
N GLN A 104 -31.73 -1.35 -13.34
CA GLN A 104 -32.03 -2.64 -12.71
C GLN A 104 -30.92 -3.08 -11.75
N THR A 105 -29.66 -2.91 -12.16
CA THR A 105 -28.48 -3.26 -11.35
C THR A 105 -28.42 -2.46 -10.06
N GLN A 106 -28.66 -1.16 -10.10
CA GLN A 106 -28.66 -0.31 -8.90
C GLN A 106 -29.75 -0.71 -7.91
N ILE A 107 -30.96 -1.03 -8.40
CA ILE A 107 -32.07 -1.48 -7.55
C ILE A 107 -31.72 -2.83 -6.93
N LEU A 108 -31.25 -3.80 -7.73
CA LEU A 108 -30.91 -5.14 -7.26
C LEU A 108 -29.75 -5.12 -6.27
N GLU A 109 -28.71 -4.33 -6.51
CA GLU A 109 -27.59 -4.15 -5.58
C GLU A 109 -28.04 -3.56 -4.25
N LYS A 110 -28.90 -2.52 -4.28
CA LYS A 110 -29.41 -1.92 -3.05
C LYS A 110 -30.28 -2.91 -2.28
N VAL A 111 -31.23 -3.60 -2.94
CA VAL A 111 -32.07 -4.65 -2.34
C VAL A 111 -31.21 -5.76 -1.73
N ASN A 112 -30.21 -6.25 -2.46
CA ASN A 112 -29.31 -7.30 -1.99
C ASN A 112 -28.37 -6.84 -0.86
N SER A 113 -28.08 -5.54 -0.76
CA SER A 113 -27.34 -5.03 0.40
C SER A 113 -28.11 -5.14 1.72
N TYR A 114 -29.43 -5.38 1.66
CA TYR A 114 -30.34 -5.54 2.79
C TYR A 114 -30.93 -6.96 2.89
N SER A 115 -30.61 -7.89 1.97
CA SER A 115 -31.26 -9.19 1.89
C SER A 115 -30.29 -10.35 2.06
N ASN A 116 -30.68 -11.36 2.84
CA ASN A 116 -29.98 -12.63 2.98
C ASN A 116 -30.98 -13.79 2.90
N PRO A 117 -30.76 -14.84 2.08
CA PRO A 117 -29.86 -14.82 0.94
C PRO A 117 -30.27 -13.74 -0.07
N PRO A 118 -29.37 -13.27 -0.95
CA PRO A 118 -29.69 -12.22 -1.90
C PRO A 118 -30.79 -12.66 -2.88
N LEU A 119 -31.61 -11.70 -3.32
CA LEU A 119 -32.56 -11.89 -4.41
C LEU A 119 -31.78 -12.25 -5.69
N PRO A 120 -32.13 -13.37 -6.37
CA PRO A 120 -31.38 -13.84 -7.53
C PRO A 120 -31.41 -12.86 -8.71
N ASN A 121 -32.59 -12.33 -9.01
CA ASN A 121 -32.83 -11.34 -10.06
C ASN A 121 -34.07 -10.48 -9.72
N LEU A 122 -34.14 -9.32 -10.36
CA LEU A 122 -35.38 -8.57 -10.62
C LEU A 122 -35.28 -8.00 -12.04
N ILE A 123 -36.40 -7.78 -12.71
CA ILE A 123 -36.49 -7.22 -14.06
C ILE A 123 -37.15 -5.85 -13.97
N CYS A 124 -36.54 -4.83 -14.58
CA CYS A 124 -37.09 -3.47 -14.61
C CYS A 124 -37.40 -3.04 -16.04
N ASP A 125 -38.67 -2.70 -16.28
CA ASP A 125 -39.14 -2.25 -17.58
C ASP A 125 -39.90 -0.94 -17.48
N THR A 126 -39.71 -0.07 -18.47
CA THR A 126 -40.60 1.07 -18.71
C THR A 126 -41.53 0.74 -19.87
N ILE A 127 -42.83 0.72 -19.58
CA ILE A 127 -43.90 0.50 -20.56
C ILE A 127 -44.74 1.77 -20.72
N GLU A 128 -45.40 1.89 -21.86
CA GLU A 128 -46.31 3.00 -22.14
C GLU A 128 -47.76 2.49 -22.15
N LEU A 129 -48.59 3.00 -21.24
CA LEU A 129 -50.01 2.71 -21.11
C LEU A 129 -50.79 4.03 -21.19
N GLU A 130 -51.78 4.11 -22.10
CA GLU A 130 -52.59 5.32 -22.32
C GLU A 130 -51.77 6.62 -22.51
N GLY A 131 -50.60 6.54 -23.14
CA GLY A 131 -49.70 7.67 -23.35
C GLY A 131 -48.94 8.13 -22.10
N LYS A 132 -48.94 7.31 -21.03
CA LYS A 132 -48.18 7.51 -19.80
C LYS A 132 -47.09 6.44 -19.68
N ARG A 133 -45.88 6.86 -19.31
CA ARG A 133 -44.80 5.92 -18.95
C ARG A 133 -45.03 5.37 -17.55
N ILE A 134 -44.99 4.06 -17.43
CA ILE A 134 -45.17 3.28 -16.20
C ILE A 134 -43.91 2.43 -16.02
N PHE A 135 -43.35 2.43 -14.82
CA PHE A 135 -42.16 1.66 -14.48
C PHE A 135 -42.56 0.42 -13.68
N VAL A 136 -42.15 -0.75 -14.15
CA VAL A 136 -42.57 -2.03 -13.60
C VAL A 136 -41.33 -2.78 -13.13
N ILE A 137 -41.35 -3.19 -11.87
CA ILE A 137 -40.36 -4.13 -11.32
C ILE A 137 -41.02 -5.50 -11.22
N SER A 138 -40.61 -6.41 -12.10
CA SER A 138 -41.04 -7.81 -12.10
C SER A 138 -40.04 -8.64 -11.30
N ILE A 139 -40.54 -9.40 -10.33
CA ILE A 139 -39.74 -10.18 -9.39
C ILE A 139 -40.04 -11.66 -9.63
N PRO A 140 -39.14 -12.41 -10.28
CA PRO A 140 -39.35 -13.83 -10.48
C PRO A 140 -39.43 -14.59 -9.15
N PRO A 141 -40.16 -15.72 -9.11
CA PRO A 141 -40.21 -16.55 -7.92
C PRO A 141 -38.83 -17.11 -7.60
N SER A 142 -38.40 -16.95 -6.35
CA SER A 142 -37.12 -17.43 -5.85
C SER A 142 -37.29 -18.66 -4.95
N PRO A 143 -36.32 -19.61 -4.97
CA PRO A 143 -36.35 -20.78 -4.10
C PRO A 143 -35.96 -20.46 -2.65
N TYR A 144 -35.68 -19.20 -2.34
CA TYR A 144 -35.17 -18.76 -1.06
C TYR A 144 -36.17 -17.88 -0.31
N LEU A 145 -36.28 -18.09 0.99
CA LEU A 145 -36.93 -17.15 1.89
C LEU A 145 -35.95 -16.02 2.23
N HIS A 146 -36.29 -14.79 1.84
CA HIS A 146 -35.39 -13.63 1.98
C HIS A 146 -35.65 -12.89 3.29
N GLN A 147 -34.64 -12.78 4.14
CA GLN A 147 -34.69 -12.02 5.40
C GLN A 147 -33.76 -10.80 5.35
N LEU A 148 -33.98 -9.84 6.23
CA LEU A 148 -33.13 -8.65 6.31
C LEU A 148 -31.72 -9.00 6.83
N SER A 149 -30.67 -8.53 6.14
CA SER A 149 -29.28 -8.72 6.60
C SER A 149 -28.81 -7.66 7.60
N LYS A 150 -29.52 -6.53 7.66
CA LYS A 150 -29.23 -5.39 8.54
C LYS A 150 -30.52 -4.58 8.79
N GLN A 151 -30.46 -3.63 9.72
CA GLN A 151 -31.60 -2.79 10.07
C GLN A 151 -32.12 -2.01 8.85
N LEU A 152 -33.43 -2.05 8.60
CA LEU A 152 -34.07 -1.33 7.49
C LEU A 152 -34.91 -0.17 8.01
N LYS A 153 -34.57 1.05 7.59
CA LYS A 153 -35.30 2.27 7.98
C LYS A 153 -36.19 2.74 6.84
N THR A 154 -37.49 2.86 7.08
CA THR A 154 -38.46 3.40 6.12
C THR A 154 -39.04 4.73 6.63
N PRO A 155 -39.83 5.47 5.84
CA PRO A 155 -40.46 6.70 6.31
C PRO A 155 -41.41 6.49 7.50
N LYS A 156 -42.06 5.33 7.60
CA LYS A 156 -43.11 5.04 8.59
C LYS A 156 -42.66 4.12 9.74
N LYS A 157 -41.79 3.14 9.46
CA LYS A 157 -41.38 2.09 10.43
C LYS A 157 -39.91 1.70 10.25
N GLU A 158 -39.25 1.30 11.33
CA GLU A 158 -37.94 0.64 11.28
C GLU A 158 -38.11 -0.86 11.54
N PHE A 159 -37.37 -1.68 10.80
CA PHE A 159 -37.36 -3.14 10.94
C PHE A 159 -35.99 -3.62 11.40
N SER A 160 -36.00 -4.57 12.33
CA SER A 160 -34.79 -5.19 12.87
C SER A 160 -34.08 -6.05 11.81
N PRO A 161 -32.77 -6.30 11.98
CA PRO A 161 -32.08 -7.35 11.22
C PRO A 161 -32.79 -8.71 11.38
N TYR A 162 -32.63 -9.59 10.40
CA TYR A 162 -33.19 -10.95 10.33
C TYR A 162 -34.72 -11.03 10.24
N THR A 163 -35.42 -9.91 10.19
CA THR A 163 -36.86 -9.88 9.93
C THR A 163 -37.17 -10.38 8.51
N VAL A 164 -38.11 -11.31 8.39
CA VAL A 164 -38.71 -11.73 7.11
C VAL A 164 -39.96 -10.89 6.86
N LEU A 165 -39.96 -10.13 5.76
CA LEU A 165 -41.09 -9.30 5.36
C LEU A 165 -42.01 -10.10 4.44
N ILE A 166 -43.30 -10.16 4.76
CA ILE A 166 -44.34 -10.82 3.97
C ILE A 166 -45.55 -9.88 3.78
N ARG A 167 -46.39 -10.19 2.81
CA ARG A 167 -47.64 -9.48 2.55
C ARG A 167 -48.82 -10.26 3.13
N ARG A 168 -49.81 -9.58 3.70
CA ARG A 168 -51.07 -10.22 4.11
C ARG A 168 -51.86 -10.69 2.87
N GLY A 169 -52.75 -11.68 3.03
CA GLY A 169 -53.44 -12.37 1.92
C GLY A 169 -54.35 -11.49 1.04
N ASP A 170 -54.66 -10.28 1.49
CA ASP A 170 -55.36 -9.22 0.78
C ASP A 170 -54.42 -8.21 0.10
N GLY A 171 -53.10 -8.28 0.33
CA GLY A 171 -52.09 -7.43 -0.30
C GLY A 171 -51.86 -6.07 0.35
N GLU A 172 -52.75 -5.65 1.28
CA GLU A 172 -52.82 -4.27 1.76
C GLU A 172 -51.76 -3.90 2.83
N GLU A 173 -51.17 -4.88 3.53
CA GLU A 173 -50.19 -4.63 4.60
C GLU A 173 -48.95 -5.54 4.55
N ILE A 174 -47.77 -4.91 4.63
CA ILE A 174 -46.48 -5.59 4.79
C ILE A 174 -46.17 -5.73 6.28
N ARG A 175 -45.97 -6.97 6.72
CA ARG A 175 -45.65 -7.29 8.12
C ARG A 175 -44.53 -8.30 8.24
N GLU A 176 -44.16 -8.55 9.49
CA GLU A 176 -43.14 -9.52 9.87
C GLU A 176 -43.77 -10.91 9.90
N ALA A 177 -43.10 -11.89 9.29
CA ALA A 177 -43.56 -13.27 9.26
C ALA A 177 -43.28 -13.96 10.60
N SER A 178 -44.28 -14.65 11.15
CA SER A 178 -44.09 -15.54 12.29
C SER A 178 -43.22 -16.75 11.91
N PRO A 179 -42.55 -17.41 12.86
CA PRO A 179 -41.73 -18.60 12.58
C PRO A 179 -42.49 -19.70 11.82
N GLU A 180 -43.76 -19.94 12.17
CA GLU A 180 -44.64 -20.90 11.49
C GLU A 180 -44.84 -20.54 10.00
N GLU A 181 -45.11 -19.27 9.71
CA GLU A 181 -45.27 -18.77 8.33
C GLU A 181 -43.96 -18.87 7.54
N GLN A 182 -42.82 -18.58 8.18
CA GLN A 182 -41.50 -18.69 7.56
C GLN A 182 -41.21 -20.14 7.13
N GLU A 183 -41.51 -21.12 7.97
CA GLU A 183 -41.32 -22.53 7.61
C GLU A 183 -42.19 -22.97 6.44
N VAL A 184 -43.47 -22.56 6.43
CA VAL A 184 -44.40 -22.91 5.35
C VAL A 184 -43.94 -22.29 4.03
N ILE A 185 -43.63 -20.99 4.02
CA ILE A 185 -43.14 -20.29 2.82
C ILE A 185 -41.81 -20.88 2.34
N LYS A 186 -40.90 -21.24 3.27
CA LYS A 186 -39.63 -21.88 2.95
C LYS A 186 -39.85 -23.23 2.26
N LYS A 187 -40.76 -24.07 2.76
CA LYS A 187 -41.14 -25.35 2.13
C LYS A 187 -41.73 -25.14 0.74
N GLU A 188 -42.66 -24.20 0.59
CA GLU A 188 -43.24 -23.86 -0.72
C GLU A 188 -42.18 -23.42 -1.72
N LYS A 189 -41.24 -22.56 -1.31
CA LYS A 189 -40.16 -22.08 -2.18
C LYS A 189 -39.15 -23.18 -2.54
N GLN A 190 -38.86 -24.10 -1.63
CA GLN A 190 -37.97 -25.24 -1.91
C GLN A 190 -38.51 -26.15 -3.03
N THR A 191 -39.83 -26.28 -3.16
CA THR A 191 -40.42 -27.08 -4.25
C THR A 191 -40.25 -26.45 -5.64
N ILE A 192 -39.79 -25.20 -5.74
CA ILE A 192 -39.38 -24.58 -7.02
C ILE A 192 -38.12 -25.27 -7.58
N ASN A 193 -37.22 -25.75 -6.73
CA ASN A 193 -36.05 -26.55 -7.16
C ASN A 193 -36.45 -27.96 -7.62
N LEU A 194 -37.47 -28.58 -7.00
CA LEU A 194 -37.92 -29.94 -7.33
C LEU A 194 -38.63 -29.99 -8.70
N ALA A 195 -39.48 -29.01 -9.01
CA ALA A 195 -40.16 -28.93 -10.31
C ALA A 195 -39.19 -28.67 -11.49
N GLN A 196 -37.98 -28.14 -11.23
CA GLN A 196 -36.94 -27.98 -12.24
C GLN A 196 -36.14 -29.28 -12.48
N ASN A 197 -36.16 -30.22 -11.52
CA ASN A 197 -35.53 -31.53 -11.64
C ASN A 197 -36.46 -32.57 -12.30
N ASP A 198 -37.77 -32.50 -12.09
CA ASP A 198 -38.75 -33.41 -12.73
C ASP A 198 -38.84 -33.21 -14.25
N VAL A 199 -38.62 -31.99 -14.74
CA VAL A 199 -38.50 -31.72 -16.18
C VAL A 199 -37.28 -32.44 -16.78
N GLN A 200 -36.23 -32.70 -15.99
CA GLN A 200 -35.03 -33.40 -16.44
C GLN A 200 -35.20 -34.93 -16.44
N SER A 201 -36.06 -35.50 -15.58
CA SER A 201 -36.37 -36.94 -15.58
C SER A 201 -37.32 -37.35 -16.71
N ASP A 202 -38.29 -36.49 -17.05
CA ASP A 202 -39.23 -36.75 -18.16
C ASP A 202 -38.56 -36.62 -19.54
N ILE A 203 -37.49 -35.83 -19.65
CA ILE A 203 -36.64 -35.75 -20.86
C ILE A 203 -35.85 -37.05 -21.09
N ASN A 204 -35.47 -37.77 -20.03
CA ASN A 204 -34.71 -39.01 -20.14
C ASN A 204 -35.57 -40.24 -20.50
N ALA A 205 -36.88 -40.19 -20.22
CA ALA A 205 -37.81 -41.29 -20.51
C ALA A 205 -38.32 -41.31 -21.97
N CYS A 206 -38.27 -40.18 -22.69
CA CYS A 206 -38.81 -40.06 -24.05
C CYS A 206 -37.80 -40.29 -25.19
N ASN A 207 -36.53 -40.66 -24.90
CA ASN A 207 -35.51 -40.88 -25.94
C ASN A 207 -35.65 -42.20 -26.73
N ASN A 208 -36.73 -42.96 -26.54
CA ASN A 208 -37.03 -44.16 -27.32
C ASN A 208 -38.45 -44.12 -27.89
N LEU A 209 -38.73 -43.22 -28.85
CA LEU A 209 -39.64 -43.42 -29.99
C LEU A 209 -39.69 -42.15 -30.86
N SER A 210 -39.42 -42.35 -32.15
CA SER A 210 -39.59 -41.47 -33.32
C SER A 210 -40.07 -40.02 -33.14
N VAL A 211 -39.23 -39.11 -33.66
CA VAL A 211 -39.50 -37.72 -34.02
C VAL A 211 -40.91 -37.50 -34.59
N THR A 212 -41.75 -36.72 -33.92
CA THR A 212 -42.57 -35.66 -34.55
C THR A 212 -43.06 -34.62 -33.53
N ASN A 213 -42.90 -33.35 -33.93
CA ASN A 213 -43.59 -32.14 -33.49
C ASN A 213 -43.53 -31.74 -32.01
N ILE A 214 -42.83 -30.64 -31.72
CA ILE A 214 -43.44 -29.35 -31.31
C ILE A 214 -42.44 -28.24 -31.66
N LYS A 215 -42.88 -27.33 -32.54
CA LYS A 215 -42.24 -26.03 -32.80
C LYS A 215 -42.76 -25.02 -31.78
N GLY A 216 -41.87 -24.22 -31.19
CA GLY A 216 -42.22 -22.89 -30.69
C GLY A 216 -41.73 -22.55 -29.28
N SER A 217 -40.62 -21.81 -29.21
CA SER A 217 -40.46 -20.62 -28.37
C SER A 217 -39.04 -20.09 -28.59
N GLY A 218 -38.94 -18.81 -28.95
CA GLY A 218 -37.73 -18.20 -29.48
C GLY A 218 -36.63 -18.03 -28.44
N ASP A 219 -35.40 -18.16 -28.93
CA ASP A 219 -34.15 -17.90 -28.22
C ASP A 219 -34.14 -16.48 -27.64
N ASN A 220 -34.35 -16.35 -26.34
CA ASN A 220 -34.05 -15.12 -25.60
C ASN A 220 -32.58 -15.19 -25.13
N PRO A 221 -31.68 -14.35 -25.67
CA PRO A 221 -30.26 -14.37 -25.31
C PRO A 221 -30.02 -14.09 -23.82
N ASP A 222 -30.91 -13.36 -23.15
CA ASP A 222 -30.79 -13.07 -21.71
C ASP A 222 -31.16 -14.29 -20.84
N ILE A 223 -32.14 -15.10 -21.26
CA ILE A 223 -32.48 -16.37 -20.60
C ILE A 223 -31.37 -17.39 -20.83
N GLU A 224 -30.79 -17.43 -22.02
CA GLU A 224 -29.66 -18.30 -22.31
C GLU A 224 -28.43 -17.88 -21.49
N GLN A 225 -28.15 -16.58 -21.36
CA GLN A 225 -27.07 -16.07 -20.53
C GLN A 225 -27.31 -16.32 -19.04
N LEU A 226 -28.55 -16.23 -18.56
CA LEU A 226 -28.92 -16.58 -17.18
C LEU A 226 -28.83 -18.08 -16.93
N ARG A 227 -29.28 -18.92 -17.88
CA ARG A 227 -29.14 -20.38 -17.86
C ARG A 227 -27.69 -20.79 -17.85
N LEU A 228 -26.86 -20.21 -18.71
CA LEU A 228 -25.42 -20.43 -18.77
C LEU A 228 -24.76 -20.02 -17.46
N THR A 229 -25.17 -18.89 -16.85
CA THR A 229 -24.66 -18.43 -15.56
C THR A 229 -25.07 -19.39 -14.43
N ILE A 230 -26.34 -19.78 -14.34
CA ILE A 230 -26.84 -20.73 -13.33
C ILE A 230 -26.19 -22.10 -13.51
N GLN A 231 -26.09 -22.61 -14.73
CA GLN A 231 -25.38 -23.87 -15.02
C GLN A 231 -23.89 -23.78 -14.69
N GLN A 232 -23.25 -22.63 -14.93
CA GLN A 232 -21.85 -22.41 -14.51
C GLN A 232 -21.74 -22.39 -12.98
N TYR A 233 -22.62 -21.69 -12.28
CA TYR A 233 -22.66 -21.67 -10.81
C TYR A 233 -22.96 -23.05 -10.21
N GLN A 234 -23.91 -23.81 -10.76
CA GLN A 234 -24.20 -25.18 -10.36
C GLN A 234 -22.98 -26.08 -10.59
N LYS A 235 -22.39 -26.06 -11.80
CA LYS A 235 -21.15 -26.80 -12.09
C LYS A 235 -19.99 -26.42 -11.15
N ILE A 236 -19.93 -25.18 -10.70
CA ILE A 236 -18.95 -24.68 -9.74
C ILE A 236 -19.21 -25.27 -8.35
N VAL A 237 -20.44 -25.16 -7.83
CA VAL A 237 -20.83 -25.67 -6.51
C VAL A 237 -20.70 -27.19 -6.44
N ASP A 238 -21.12 -27.90 -7.50
CA ASP A 238 -21.02 -29.35 -7.61
C ASP A 238 -19.56 -29.82 -7.56
N ARG A 239 -18.62 -29.03 -8.09
CA ARG A 239 -17.18 -29.33 -8.02
C ARG A 239 -16.59 -29.09 -6.64
N GLU A 240 -17.01 -28.04 -5.94
CA GLU A 240 -16.58 -27.76 -4.56
C GLU A 240 -17.08 -28.82 -3.56
N GLN A 241 -18.35 -29.19 -3.70
CA GLN A 241 -19.02 -30.16 -2.84
C GLN A 241 -18.72 -31.60 -3.23
N ALA A 242 -17.99 -31.83 -4.34
CA ALA A 242 -17.57 -33.16 -4.73
C ALA A 242 -16.82 -33.87 -3.59
N PRO A 243 -17.08 -35.16 -3.36
CA PRO A 243 -16.41 -35.93 -2.33
C PRO A 243 -14.91 -36.02 -2.63
N CYS A 244 -14.10 -35.74 -1.62
CA CYS A 244 -12.63 -35.74 -1.70
C CYS A 244 -12.02 -37.01 -1.11
N CYS A 245 -12.29 -37.28 0.17
CA CYS A 245 -11.78 -38.45 0.87
C CYS A 245 -12.58 -38.76 2.14
N LEU A 246 -12.39 -39.96 2.68
CA LEU A 246 -13.01 -40.38 3.94
C LEU A 246 -12.61 -39.44 5.08
N TYR A 247 -13.60 -39.00 5.87
CA TYR A 247 -13.36 -38.20 7.06
C TYR A 247 -12.64 -39.01 8.13
N ARG A 248 -11.61 -38.40 8.73
CA ARG A 248 -10.94 -38.88 9.94
C ARG A 248 -10.73 -37.69 10.85
N ALA A 249 -11.11 -37.81 12.12
CA ALA A 249 -10.92 -36.75 13.10
C ALA A 249 -9.44 -36.33 13.26
N GLU A 250 -8.51 -37.26 13.05
CA GLU A 250 -7.06 -37.03 13.07
C GLU A 250 -6.56 -36.09 11.96
N ASP A 251 -7.28 -36.02 10.83
CA ASP A 251 -6.90 -35.19 9.70
C ASP A 251 -7.34 -33.72 9.89
N LEU A 252 -8.12 -33.40 10.92
CA LEU A 252 -8.65 -32.07 11.21
C LEU A 252 -7.61 -31.13 11.84
N ASP A 253 -7.62 -29.89 11.38
CA ASP A 253 -6.97 -28.77 12.03
C ASP A 253 -7.85 -28.25 13.18
N GLN A 254 -7.54 -28.72 14.39
CA GLN A 254 -8.30 -28.37 15.60
C GLN A 254 -8.35 -26.86 15.86
N GLY A 255 -7.27 -26.13 15.54
CA GLY A 255 -7.24 -24.68 15.72
C GLY A 255 -8.22 -23.96 14.80
N VAL A 256 -8.37 -24.43 13.56
CA VAL A 256 -9.34 -23.88 12.60
C VAL A 256 -10.77 -24.24 13.00
N LEU A 257 -10.99 -25.47 13.48
CA LEU A 257 -12.30 -25.92 13.94
C LEU A 257 -12.81 -25.12 15.14
N GLU A 258 -11.97 -24.93 16.16
CA GLU A 258 -12.30 -24.14 17.35
C GLU A 258 -12.64 -22.69 16.99
N GLU A 259 -11.90 -22.11 16.06
CA GLU A 259 -12.16 -20.76 15.60
C GLU A 259 -13.45 -20.65 14.81
N PHE A 260 -13.73 -21.64 13.95
CA PHE A 260 -14.98 -21.72 13.22
C PHE A 260 -16.18 -21.79 14.18
N ARG A 261 -16.07 -22.59 15.26
CA ARG A 261 -17.07 -22.66 16.34
C ARG A 261 -17.28 -21.32 17.05
N ARG A 262 -16.24 -20.51 17.24
CA ARG A 262 -16.33 -19.21 17.94
C ARG A 262 -17.01 -18.11 17.12
N VAL A 263 -17.14 -18.28 15.81
CA VAL A 263 -17.75 -17.26 14.95
C VAL A 263 -19.27 -17.25 15.09
N ASP A 264 -19.87 -18.43 15.31
CA ASP A 264 -21.31 -18.57 15.52
C ASP A 264 -21.61 -18.65 17.03
N THR A 265 -22.14 -17.57 17.58
CA THR A 265 -22.48 -17.44 19.01
C THR A 265 -23.86 -18.00 19.35
N ASP A 266 -24.42 -18.86 18.50
CA ASP A 266 -25.69 -19.52 18.80
C ASP A 266 -25.44 -20.67 19.79
N ASP A 267 -26.13 -20.64 20.93
CA ASP A 267 -25.94 -21.59 22.03
C ASP A 267 -26.17 -23.05 21.57
N GLU A 268 -27.02 -23.26 20.55
CA GLU A 268 -27.28 -24.58 19.95
C GLU A 268 -26.10 -25.15 19.14
N ILE A 269 -25.24 -24.29 18.55
CA ILE A 269 -24.10 -24.71 17.72
C ILE A 269 -22.92 -25.16 18.59
N LEU A 270 -22.79 -24.59 19.80
CA LEU A 270 -21.77 -24.95 20.78
C LEU A 270 -21.95 -26.38 21.31
N GLU A 271 -23.17 -26.92 21.31
CA GLU A 271 -23.47 -28.28 21.76
C GLU A 271 -23.30 -29.36 20.67
N LEU A 272 -23.12 -28.98 19.40
CA LEU A 272 -22.91 -29.93 18.31
C LEU A 272 -21.53 -30.59 18.38
N ASN A 273 -21.48 -31.91 18.17
CA ASN A 273 -20.21 -32.62 17.98
C ASN A 273 -19.51 -32.19 16.67
N ASP A 274 -18.21 -32.45 16.54
CA ASP A 274 -17.39 -31.96 15.42
C ASP A 274 -17.91 -32.43 14.06
N GLU A 275 -18.35 -33.69 13.98
CA GLU A 275 -18.87 -34.30 12.75
C GLU A 275 -20.17 -33.62 12.30
N GLN A 276 -21.11 -33.41 13.22
CA GLN A 276 -22.40 -32.79 12.95
C GLN A 276 -22.22 -31.32 12.57
N LEU A 277 -21.32 -30.61 13.24
CA LEU A 277 -20.99 -29.22 12.89
C LEU A 277 -20.46 -29.14 11.45
N LEU A 278 -19.46 -29.96 11.12
CA LEU A 278 -18.82 -29.94 9.80
C LEU A 278 -19.78 -30.42 8.70
N TYR A 279 -20.65 -31.38 9.00
CA TYR A 279 -21.72 -31.82 8.10
C TYR A 279 -22.75 -30.71 7.87
N ASN A 280 -23.28 -30.08 8.93
CA ASN A 280 -24.22 -28.96 8.83
C ASN A 280 -23.61 -27.76 8.08
N ALA A 281 -22.31 -27.54 8.23
CA ALA A 281 -21.59 -26.49 7.52
C ALA A 281 -21.38 -26.81 6.03
N GLY A 282 -21.53 -28.07 5.58
CA GLY A 282 -21.25 -28.54 4.22
C GLY A 282 -19.78 -28.87 3.95
N ALA A 283 -18.98 -29.02 5.01
CA ALA A 283 -17.59 -29.49 4.93
C ALA A 283 -17.49 -31.02 4.83
N LEU A 284 -18.50 -31.73 5.35
CA LEU A 284 -18.67 -33.16 5.19
C LEU A 284 -19.93 -33.46 4.39
N ASP A 285 -19.91 -34.59 3.71
CA ASP A 285 -21.07 -35.25 3.11
C ASP A 285 -21.09 -36.72 3.54
N VAL A 286 -22.12 -37.48 3.19
CA VAL A 286 -22.24 -38.90 3.49
C VAL A 286 -22.09 -39.72 2.21
N ASP A 287 -21.22 -40.72 2.23
CA ASP A 287 -21.10 -41.66 1.11
C ASP A 287 -22.24 -42.69 1.07
N ALA A 288 -22.28 -43.51 0.01
CA ALA A 288 -23.26 -44.58 -0.15
C ALA A 288 -23.22 -45.65 0.96
N SER A 289 -22.17 -45.66 1.79
CA SER A 289 -22.01 -46.55 2.95
C SER A 289 -22.35 -45.85 4.27
N ASN A 290 -22.98 -44.67 4.22
CA ASN A 290 -23.37 -43.86 5.36
C ASN A 290 -22.19 -43.44 6.26
N LYS A 291 -21.01 -43.23 5.65
CA LYS A 291 -19.82 -42.70 6.32
C LYS A 291 -19.57 -41.26 5.90
N TYR A 292 -19.09 -40.45 6.84
CA TYR A 292 -18.68 -39.08 6.55
C TYR A 292 -17.48 -39.04 5.60
N VAL A 293 -17.58 -38.21 4.58
CA VAL A 293 -16.51 -37.90 3.63
C VAL A 293 -16.32 -36.39 3.58
N PHE A 294 -15.07 -35.94 3.51
CA PHE A 294 -14.81 -34.53 3.26
C PHE A 294 -15.25 -34.14 1.85
N THR A 295 -15.94 -33.01 1.73
CA THR A 295 -16.04 -32.29 0.45
C THR A 295 -14.67 -31.71 0.09
N LYS A 296 -14.38 -31.43 -1.19
CA LYS A 296 -13.09 -30.80 -1.57
C LYS A 296 -12.87 -29.49 -0.82
N VAL A 297 -13.89 -28.65 -0.72
CA VAL A 297 -13.82 -27.38 0.00
C VAL A 297 -13.64 -27.59 1.50
N GLY A 298 -14.35 -28.56 2.09
CA GLY A 298 -14.19 -28.93 3.51
C GLY A 298 -12.77 -29.42 3.82
N TYR A 299 -12.21 -30.26 2.96
CA TYR A 299 -10.84 -30.74 3.11
C TYR A 299 -9.80 -29.61 3.01
N LEU A 300 -9.97 -28.69 2.05
CA LEU A 300 -9.08 -27.53 1.90
C LEU A 300 -9.11 -26.58 3.10
N PHE A 301 -10.27 -26.43 3.73
CA PHE A 301 -10.48 -25.48 4.81
C PHE A 301 -10.15 -26.05 6.19
N PHE A 302 -10.59 -27.28 6.48
CA PHE A 302 -10.53 -27.87 7.81
C PHE A 302 -9.45 -28.93 7.99
N ALA A 303 -8.83 -29.46 6.93
CA ALA A 303 -7.76 -30.43 7.10
C ALA A 303 -6.44 -29.76 7.53
N ALA A 304 -5.72 -30.38 8.44
CA ALA A 304 -4.40 -29.91 8.88
C ALA A 304 -3.35 -29.99 7.76
N ASN A 305 -3.51 -30.94 6.83
CA ASN A 305 -2.60 -31.15 5.70
C ASN A 305 -3.36 -31.52 4.42
N PRO A 306 -4.01 -30.54 3.76
CA PRO A 306 -4.73 -30.78 2.50
C PRO A 306 -3.79 -31.20 1.37
N GLN A 307 -2.49 -30.91 1.48
CA GLN A 307 -1.49 -31.24 0.47
C GLN A 307 -1.31 -32.76 0.28
N ARG A 308 -1.77 -33.60 1.21
CA ARG A 308 -1.79 -35.07 1.04
C ARG A 308 -2.65 -35.55 -0.14
N LYS A 309 -3.73 -34.82 -0.46
CA LYS A 309 -4.63 -35.14 -1.59
C LYS A 309 -4.57 -34.11 -2.69
N LEU A 310 -4.21 -32.87 -2.36
CA LEU A 310 -4.07 -31.76 -3.29
C LEU A 310 -2.65 -31.17 -3.16
N PRO A 311 -1.59 -31.83 -3.67
CA PRO A 311 -0.20 -31.43 -3.44
C PRO A 311 0.14 -29.98 -3.81
N TRP A 312 -0.62 -29.40 -4.74
CA TRP A 312 -0.50 -28.03 -5.22
C TRP A 312 -1.30 -27.00 -4.41
N SER A 313 -2.05 -27.40 -3.37
CA SER A 313 -2.89 -26.49 -2.57
C SER A 313 -2.05 -25.70 -1.55
N TYR A 314 -1.08 -24.94 -2.00
CA TYR A 314 -0.23 -24.11 -1.14
C TYR A 314 0.08 -22.76 -1.78
N ILE A 315 0.49 -21.80 -0.96
CA ILE A 315 1.00 -20.50 -1.42
C ILE A 315 2.52 -20.57 -1.43
N ARG A 316 3.13 -20.21 -2.57
CA ARG A 316 4.58 -20.15 -2.76
C ARG A 316 5.00 -18.70 -2.93
N LEU A 317 5.91 -18.23 -2.08
CA LEU A 317 6.51 -16.91 -2.17
C LEU A 317 7.91 -17.00 -2.74
N LEU A 318 8.17 -16.24 -3.80
CA LEU A 318 9.45 -16.14 -4.48
C LEU A 318 9.90 -14.67 -4.48
N ARG A 319 11.18 -14.41 -4.23
CA ARG A 319 11.76 -13.06 -4.35
C ARG A 319 12.87 -13.03 -5.39
N PHE A 320 12.80 -12.10 -6.33
CA PHE A 320 13.81 -11.89 -7.35
C PHE A 320 14.52 -10.53 -7.13
N ALA A 321 15.82 -10.50 -7.43
CA ALA A 321 16.63 -9.27 -7.36
C ALA A 321 16.63 -8.47 -8.68
N THR A 322 15.70 -8.77 -9.58
CA THR A 322 15.53 -8.17 -10.91
C THR A 322 14.19 -7.46 -11.01
N ASN A 323 14.02 -6.67 -12.08
CA ASN A 323 12.72 -6.13 -12.46
C ASN A 323 11.88 -7.19 -13.20
N VAL A 324 10.55 -7.01 -13.28
CA VAL A 324 9.64 -7.94 -13.97
C VAL A 324 9.94 -8.08 -15.46
N SER A 325 10.48 -7.03 -16.11
CA SER A 325 10.83 -7.03 -17.53
C SER A 325 12.17 -7.67 -17.86
N GLU A 326 13.00 -7.95 -16.86
CA GLU A 326 14.33 -8.53 -17.01
C GLU A 326 14.28 -10.06 -16.99
N GLU A 327 15.35 -10.71 -17.46
CA GLU A 327 15.44 -12.17 -17.45
C GLU A 327 15.41 -12.70 -16.01
N ARG A 328 14.62 -13.76 -15.80
CA ARG A 328 14.46 -14.37 -14.47
C ARG A 328 15.77 -15.00 -14.01
N ASN A 329 16.36 -14.40 -12.99
CA ASN A 329 17.45 -14.99 -12.23
C ASN A 329 16.93 -15.96 -11.15
N LEU A 330 17.84 -16.66 -10.47
CA LEU A 330 17.48 -17.52 -9.35
C LEU A 330 16.80 -16.70 -8.23
N PRO A 331 15.74 -17.25 -7.59
CA PRO A 331 15.07 -16.57 -6.50
C PRO A 331 16.02 -16.44 -5.30
N THR A 332 16.09 -15.23 -4.75
CA THR A 332 16.83 -14.90 -3.53
C THR A 332 16.15 -15.39 -2.25
N LEU A 333 14.85 -15.65 -2.33
CA LEU A 333 14.04 -16.24 -1.27
C LEU A 333 13.01 -17.15 -1.92
N GLU A 334 12.85 -18.34 -1.36
CA GLU A 334 11.75 -19.24 -1.67
C GLU A 334 11.14 -19.74 -0.36
N ARG A 335 9.82 -19.60 -0.21
CA ARG A 335 9.09 -20.06 0.97
C ARG A 335 7.72 -20.58 0.60
N ASN A 336 7.39 -21.77 1.09
CA ASN A 336 6.07 -22.39 0.92
C ASN A 336 5.25 -22.25 2.20
N PHE A 337 3.97 -21.91 2.05
CA PHE A 337 2.98 -21.85 3.12
C PHE A 337 1.96 -22.97 2.89
N THR A 338 1.97 -23.97 3.76
CA THR A 338 1.19 -25.21 3.65
C THR A 338 0.21 -25.37 4.82
N GLY A 339 -0.59 -26.43 4.82
CA GLY A 339 -1.67 -26.67 5.79
C GLY A 339 -3.03 -26.16 5.30
N SER A 340 -3.97 -25.98 6.22
CA SER A 340 -5.31 -25.42 5.93
C SER A 340 -5.24 -24.04 5.26
N ILE A 341 -6.21 -23.70 4.42
CA ILE A 341 -6.19 -22.40 3.69
C ILE A 341 -6.07 -21.20 4.66
N THR A 342 -6.79 -21.24 5.78
CA THR A 342 -6.77 -20.18 6.79
C THR A 342 -5.38 -20.06 7.42
N LYS A 343 -4.74 -21.18 7.74
CA LYS A 343 -3.34 -21.20 8.21
C LYS A 343 -2.39 -20.62 7.19
N GLN A 344 -2.50 -20.99 5.91
CA GLN A 344 -1.63 -20.45 4.86
C GLN A 344 -1.70 -18.92 4.78
N VAL A 345 -2.92 -18.37 4.82
CA VAL A 345 -3.14 -16.92 4.77
C VAL A 345 -2.62 -16.24 6.05
N ARG A 346 -2.75 -16.86 7.23
CA ARG A 346 -2.14 -16.33 8.48
C ARG A 346 -0.63 -16.34 8.42
N ASP A 347 -0.05 -17.47 8.07
CA ASP A 347 1.40 -17.67 8.09
C ASP A 347 2.08 -16.70 7.11
N ILE A 348 1.50 -16.43 5.94
CA ILE A 348 2.03 -15.42 5.01
C ILE A 348 1.82 -13.98 5.51
N ARG A 349 0.69 -13.66 6.15
CA ARG A 349 0.45 -12.35 6.77
C ARG A 349 1.45 -12.06 7.89
N THR A 350 1.65 -13.02 8.79
CA THR A 350 2.63 -12.94 9.88
C THR A 350 4.04 -12.81 9.30
N PHE A 351 4.37 -13.61 8.28
CA PHE A 351 5.65 -13.49 7.60
C PHE A 351 5.90 -12.09 7.04
N PHE A 352 4.93 -11.47 6.36
CA PHE A 352 5.10 -10.11 5.85
C PHE A 352 5.24 -9.05 6.95
N GLN A 353 4.61 -9.25 8.11
CA GLN A 353 4.75 -8.35 9.27
C GLN A 353 6.14 -8.48 9.91
N ASP A 354 6.62 -9.71 10.10
CA ASP A 354 7.84 -9.97 10.88
C ASP A 354 9.12 -9.87 10.06
N SER A 355 9.07 -10.21 8.77
CA SER A 355 10.28 -10.32 7.93
C SER A 355 10.80 -8.97 7.42
N GLY A 356 10.01 -7.90 7.48
CA GLY A 356 10.34 -6.63 6.82
C GLY A 356 10.56 -6.77 5.32
N LEU A 357 9.88 -7.73 4.66
CA LEU A 357 10.07 -8.02 3.24
C LEU A 357 9.79 -6.81 2.35
N PHE A 358 8.73 -6.06 2.68
CA PHE A 358 8.36 -4.80 2.03
C PHE A 358 8.98 -3.64 2.78
N LYS A 359 9.53 -2.68 2.04
CA LYS A 359 10.18 -1.51 2.62
C LYS A 359 9.14 -0.54 3.20
N ILE A 360 9.54 0.22 4.22
CA ILE A 360 8.77 1.35 4.75
C ILE A 360 9.64 2.60 4.55
N TYR A 361 9.08 3.60 3.89
CA TYR A 361 9.74 4.84 3.55
C TYR A 361 9.26 5.97 4.46
N SER A 362 10.12 6.48 5.34
CA SER A 362 9.76 7.62 6.18
C SER A 362 10.04 8.93 5.44
N LYS A 363 9.02 9.77 5.24
CA LYS A 363 9.15 11.13 4.66
C LYS A 363 8.68 12.22 5.62
N ARG A 364 9.20 13.44 5.47
CA ARG A 364 8.81 14.55 6.35
C ARG A 364 7.38 14.99 6.05
N ASN A 365 6.56 15.19 7.09
CA ASN A 365 5.20 15.70 6.94
C ASN A 365 5.22 17.14 6.38
N PRO A 366 4.59 17.43 5.23
CA PRO A 366 4.56 18.78 4.67
C PRO A 366 3.73 19.80 5.49
N VAL A 367 2.76 19.34 6.29
CA VAL A 367 1.68 20.19 6.86
C VAL A 367 1.81 20.42 8.37
N GLY A 368 2.56 19.58 9.10
CA GLY A 368 2.75 19.73 10.54
C GLY A 368 3.90 18.86 11.00
N GLY A 369 5.05 19.48 11.33
CA GLY A 369 6.34 18.82 11.50
C GLY A 369 6.31 17.42 12.11
N GLY A 370 7.14 16.51 11.57
CA GLY A 370 7.19 15.10 11.93
C GLY A 370 7.58 14.24 10.71
N PHE A 371 7.59 12.92 10.89
CA PHE A 371 7.78 11.95 9.82
C PHE A 371 6.49 11.16 9.61
N ILE A 372 6.19 10.82 8.36
CA ILE A 372 5.10 9.94 7.95
C ILE A 372 5.75 8.73 7.29
N ASP A 373 5.36 7.54 7.73
CA ASP A 373 5.80 6.29 7.16
C ASP A 373 4.88 5.90 6.00
N GLU A 374 5.47 5.69 4.83
CA GLU A 374 4.80 5.23 3.62
C GLU A 374 5.31 3.83 3.26
N PRO A 375 4.48 2.79 3.37
CA PRO A 375 4.89 1.45 2.98
C PRO A 375 5.08 1.37 1.46
N GLU A 376 5.95 0.47 1.02
CA GLU A 376 6.17 0.19 -0.41
C GLU A 376 4.88 -0.16 -1.12
N TYR A 377 4.06 -0.99 -0.49
CA TYR A 377 2.71 -1.34 -0.90
C TYR A 377 1.71 -1.13 0.23
N PRO A 378 0.44 -0.75 -0.07
CA PRO A 378 -0.60 -0.80 0.93
C PRO A 378 -0.79 -2.24 1.41
N GLN A 379 -0.73 -2.49 2.72
CA GLN A 379 -0.93 -3.83 3.29
C GLN A 379 -2.26 -4.44 2.85
N ILE A 380 -3.30 -3.60 2.72
CA ILE A 380 -4.63 -3.99 2.24
C ILE A 380 -4.57 -4.51 0.80
N ALA A 381 -3.76 -3.91 -0.08
CA ALA A 381 -3.68 -4.32 -1.48
C ALA A 381 -3.02 -5.69 -1.64
N ILE A 382 -1.93 -5.94 -0.91
CA ILE A 382 -1.24 -7.23 -0.87
C ILE A 382 -2.18 -8.32 -0.32
N ASP A 383 -2.82 -8.04 0.81
CA ASP A 383 -3.74 -8.96 1.46
C ASP A 383 -4.91 -9.33 0.55
N GLU A 384 -5.54 -8.32 -0.07
CA GLU A 384 -6.67 -8.51 -0.98
C GLU A 384 -6.27 -9.29 -2.23
N ALA A 385 -5.08 -9.05 -2.79
CA ALA A 385 -4.58 -9.82 -3.95
C ALA A 385 -4.40 -11.31 -3.61
N ILE A 386 -3.86 -11.63 -2.44
CA ILE A 386 -3.62 -13.01 -2.00
C ILE A 386 -4.93 -13.71 -1.63
N VAL A 387 -5.79 -13.04 -0.87
CA VAL A 387 -7.09 -13.60 -0.48
C VAL A 387 -7.98 -13.82 -1.71
N ASN A 388 -7.99 -12.91 -2.69
CA ASN A 388 -8.70 -13.13 -3.94
C ASN A 388 -8.11 -14.28 -4.75
N ALA A 389 -6.78 -14.42 -4.78
CA ALA A 389 -6.13 -15.55 -5.41
C ALA A 389 -6.58 -16.89 -4.79
N VAL A 390 -6.63 -16.99 -3.46
CA VAL A 390 -7.12 -18.15 -2.70
C VAL A 390 -8.60 -18.41 -2.96
N ALA A 391 -9.43 -17.37 -2.90
CA ALA A 391 -10.87 -17.44 -3.02
C ALA A 391 -11.36 -17.80 -4.44
N HIS A 392 -10.65 -17.35 -5.47
CA HIS A 392 -11.05 -17.55 -6.87
C HIS A 392 -10.19 -18.59 -7.62
N ARG A 393 -9.29 -19.29 -6.93
CA ARG A 393 -8.44 -20.34 -7.50
C ARG A 393 -9.27 -21.51 -8.03
N ASP A 394 -8.90 -22.02 -9.19
CA ASP A 394 -9.32 -23.34 -9.64
C ASP A 394 -8.49 -24.43 -8.95
N TYR A 395 -9.07 -25.11 -7.98
CA TYR A 395 -8.37 -26.11 -7.17
C TYR A 395 -8.11 -27.43 -7.89
N ASP A 396 -8.74 -27.64 -9.04
CA ASP A 396 -8.52 -28.83 -9.89
C ASP A 396 -7.28 -28.70 -10.79
N ILE A 397 -6.69 -27.50 -10.89
CA ILE A 397 -5.48 -27.25 -11.66
C ILE A 397 -4.24 -27.43 -10.76
N ASN A 398 -3.22 -28.14 -11.27
CA ASN A 398 -2.07 -28.64 -10.50
C ASN A 398 -0.95 -27.61 -10.29
N PHE A 399 -1.26 -26.32 -10.11
CA PHE A 399 -0.27 -25.25 -9.90
C PHE A 399 -0.56 -24.44 -8.62
N PRO A 400 0.42 -24.22 -7.73
CA PRO A 400 0.22 -23.44 -6.52
C PRO A 400 -0.11 -21.97 -6.80
N ILE A 401 -0.53 -21.25 -5.76
CA ILE A 401 -0.59 -19.79 -5.85
C ILE A 401 0.85 -19.28 -5.75
N GLU A 402 1.31 -18.57 -6.76
CA GLU A 402 2.67 -18.01 -6.77
C GLU A 402 2.60 -16.50 -6.48
N CYS A 403 3.18 -16.11 -5.36
CA CYS A 403 3.46 -14.73 -5.00
C CYS A 403 4.91 -14.43 -5.37
N GLU A 404 5.14 -13.56 -6.34
CA GLU A 404 6.47 -13.20 -6.80
C GLU A 404 6.75 -11.74 -6.47
N TYR A 405 7.83 -11.48 -5.75
CA TYR A 405 8.28 -10.14 -5.39
C TYR A 405 9.53 -9.77 -6.20
N TYR A 406 9.39 -8.77 -7.06
CA TYR A 406 10.45 -8.16 -7.87
C TYR A 406 10.80 -6.78 -7.32
N LYS A 407 11.83 -6.15 -7.88
CA LYS A 407 12.22 -4.77 -7.52
C LYS A 407 11.15 -3.72 -7.81
N ASP A 408 10.33 -3.95 -8.84
CA ASP A 408 9.36 -3.00 -9.39
C ASP A 408 7.92 -3.52 -9.39
N ALA A 409 7.67 -4.77 -8.98
CA ALA A 409 6.31 -5.30 -8.89
C ALA A 409 6.15 -6.47 -7.91
N PHE A 410 4.95 -6.60 -7.38
CA PHE A 410 4.50 -7.77 -6.64
C PHE A 410 3.40 -8.44 -7.45
N ILE A 411 3.64 -9.69 -7.85
CA ILE A 411 2.76 -10.45 -8.73
C ILE A 411 2.11 -11.56 -7.92
N VAL A 412 0.80 -11.72 -8.04
CA VAL A 412 0.09 -12.89 -7.53
C VAL A 412 -0.51 -13.64 -8.71
N ARG A 413 -0.09 -14.88 -8.91
CA ARG A 413 -0.60 -15.80 -9.92
C ARG A 413 -1.45 -16.87 -9.26
N ASN A 414 -2.65 -17.09 -9.78
CA ASN A 414 -3.48 -18.22 -9.40
C ASN A 414 -4.03 -18.94 -10.62
N ALA A 415 -4.36 -20.22 -10.41
CA ALA A 415 -4.94 -21.04 -11.46
C ALA A 415 -6.41 -20.66 -11.71
N GLY A 416 -6.81 -20.68 -12.97
CA GLY A 416 -8.15 -20.38 -13.44
C GLY A 416 -8.32 -18.93 -13.93
N ARG A 417 -9.24 -18.75 -14.88
CA ARG A 417 -9.67 -17.44 -15.38
C ARG A 417 -10.63 -16.76 -14.41
N ILE A 418 -10.62 -15.43 -14.40
CA ILE A 418 -11.65 -14.59 -13.78
C ILE A 418 -13.02 -14.91 -14.40
N ILE A 419 -13.99 -15.18 -13.53
CA ILE A 419 -15.40 -15.36 -13.92
C ILE A 419 -16.16 -14.09 -13.55
N GLN A 420 -16.91 -13.52 -14.49
CA GLN A 420 -17.79 -12.39 -14.25
C GLN A 420 -19.26 -12.83 -14.17
N ARG A 421 -20.02 -12.18 -13.29
CA ARG A 421 -21.44 -12.49 -13.04
C ARG A 421 -22.35 -12.20 -14.23
N ASN A 422 -21.93 -11.27 -15.09
CA ASN A 422 -22.63 -10.90 -16.32
C ASN A 422 -22.25 -11.82 -17.51
N GLY A 423 -21.42 -12.86 -17.32
CA GLY A 423 -20.95 -13.72 -18.41
C GLY A 423 -19.98 -13.04 -19.39
N VAL A 424 -19.63 -11.77 -19.18
CA VAL A 424 -18.71 -11.03 -20.03
C VAL A 424 -17.29 -11.50 -19.75
N ILE A 425 -16.62 -11.88 -20.83
CA ILE A 425 -15.23 -12.26 -20.78
C ILE A 425 -14.38 -11.00 -20.68
N VAL A 426 -13.62 -10.88 -19.59
CA VAL A 426 -12.63 -9.80 -19.47
C VAL A 426 -11.53 -9.91 -20.54
N PRO A 427 -11.00 -8.79 -21.04
CA PRO A 427 -9.82 -8.80 -21.90
C PRO A 427 -8.67 -9.61 -21.29
N GLU A 428 -7.75 -10.10 -22.12
CA GLU A 428 -6.59 -10.84 -21.63
C GLU A 428 -5.65 -9.97 -20.79
N HIS A 429 -5.67 -8.65 -21.03
CA HIS A 429 -4.90 -7.66 -20.30
C HIS A 429 -5.77 -6.43 -20.02
N PHE A 430 -5.89 -6.02 -18.76
CA PHE A 430 -6.67 -4.84 -18.35
C PHE A 430 -6.24 -4.31 -16.98
N SER A 431 -6.52 -3.04 -16.70
CA SER A 431 -6.34 -2.40 -15.39
C SER A 431 -7.67 -2.27 -14.65
N LEU A 432 -7.64 -2.27 -13.31
CA LEU A 432 -8.83 -1.99 -12.49
C LEU A 432 -9.33 -0.54 -12.56
N ASP A 433 -8.58 0.36 -13.20
CA ASP A 433 -9.03 1.72 -13.48
C ASP A 433 -10.02 1.75 -14.65
N ASP A 434 -9.76 0.93 -15.68
CA ASP A 434 -10.57 0.87 -16.90
C ASP A 434 -11.73 -0.13 -16.79
N THR A 435 -11.54 -1.21 -16.01
CA THR A 435 -12.48 -2.33 -15.95
C THR A 435 -12.95 -2.59 -14.52
N VAL A 436 -14.25 -2.37 -14.30
CA VAL A 436 -14.89 -2.74 -13.04
C VAL A 436 -15.17 -4.25 -13.03
N LEU A 437 -14.51 -4.96 -12.12
CA LEU A 437 -14.76 -6.39 -11.93
C LEU A 437 -16.03 -6.62 -11.11
N ILE A 438 -17.00 -7.30 -11.73
CA ILE A 438 -18.19 -7.85 -11.07
C ILE A 438 -17.99 -9.36 -10.97
N SER A 439 -16.99 -9.76 -10.18
CA SER A 439 -16.52 -11.15 -10.16
C SER A 439 -17.53 -12.07 -9.46
N THR A 440 -17.73 -13.23 -10.08
CA THR A 440 -18.39 -14.39 -9.48
C THR A 440 -17.38 -15.18 -8.66
N PRO A 441 -17.70 -15.52 -7.39
CA PRO A 441 -16.98 -16.55 -6.64
C PRO A 441 -16.80 -17.81 -7.46
N ARG A 442 -15.55 -18.22 -7.73
CA ARG A 442 -15.30 -19.58 -8.21
C ARG A 442 -15.46 -20.59 -7.07
N ASN A 443 -15.24 -20.16 -5.83
CA ASN A 443 -15.39 -21.01 -4.67
C ASN A 443 -16.38 -20.36 -3.68
N PRO A 444 -17.70 -20.36 -3.97
CA PRO A 444 -18.70 -19.67 -3.16
C PRO A 444 -18.71 -20.14 -1.70
N LYS A 445 -18.58 -21.46 -1.44
CA LYS A 445 -18.59 -21.97 -0.06
C LYS A 445 -17.31 -21.61 0.69
N LEU A 446 -16.16 -21.69 0.03
CA LEU A 446 -14.89 -21.25 0.59
C LEU A 446 -14.94 -19.77 0.99
N ILE A 447 -15.49 -18.92 0.12
CA ILE A 447 -15.61 -17.48 0.38
C ILE A 447 -16.57 -17.19 1.54
N GLU A 448 -17.67 -17.93 1.64
CA GLU A 448 -18.60 -17.82 2.78
C GLU A 448 -17.86 -18.03 4.10
N TRP A 449 -17.07 -19.11 4.22
CA TRP A 449 -16.29 -19.39 5.43
C TRP A 449 -15.16 -18.40 5.65
N LEU A 450 -14.47 -17.93 4.60
CA LEU A 450 -13.45 -16.88 4.73
C LEU A 450 -14.03 -15.53 5.20
N LYS A 451 -15.32 -15.26 5.00
CA LYS A 451 -15.98 -14.06 5.58
C LYS A 451 -16.28 -14.22 7.07
N GLN A 452 -16.52 -15.44 7.51
CA GLN A 452 -16.85 -15.77 8.89
C GLN A 452 -15.59 -15.77 9.77
N VAL A 453 -14.50 -16.34 9.29
CA VAL A 453 -13.23 -16.44 10.03
C VAL A 453 -12.61 -15.05 10.26
N LYS A 454 -12.17 -14.80 11.50
CA LYS A 454 -11.59 -13.53 11.95
C LYS A 454 -10.13 -13.71 12.32
N ASP A 455 -9.27 -12.81 11.87
CA ASP A 455 -7.85 -12.80 12.24
C ASP A 455 -7.66 -12.54 13.75
N GLN A 456 -6.45 -12.72 14.28
CA GLN A 456 -6.05 -12.51 15.68
C GLN A 456 -6.39 -11.08 16.19
N ARG A 457 -6.61 -10.14 15.27
CA ARG A 457 -7.04 -8.75 15.53
C ARG A 457 -8.57 -8.54 15.45
N GLY A 458 -9.36 -9.60 15.34
CA GLY A 458 -10.82 -9.58 15.26
C GLY A 458 -11.41 -9.17 13.89
N LYS A 459 -10.58 -9.07 12.84
CA LYS A 459 -10.99 -8.62 11.50
C LYS A 459 -11.24 -9.81 10.58
N ALA A 460 -12.39 -9.85 9.91
CA ALA A 460 -12.72 -10.91 8.94
C ALA A 460 -11.65 -11.01 7.82
N PHE A 461 -11.34 -12.24 7.38
CA PHE A 461 -10.39 -12.48 6.27
C PHE A 461 -10.92 -11.89 4.96
N VAL A 462 -12.24 -11.94 4.74
CA VAL A 462 -12.95 -11.29 3.63
C VAL A 462 -14.10 -10.46 4.20
N ARG A 463 -14.22 -9.18 3.82
CA ARG A 463 -15.37 -8.34 4.23
C ARG A 463 -16.49 -8.32 3.21
N ALA A 464 -16.19 -8.07 1.92
CA ALA A 464 -17.15 -8.10 0.81
C ALA A 464 -16.45 -8.24 -0.57
N LEU A 465 -16.93 -9.15 -1.42
CA LEU A 465 -16.33 -9.57 -2.70
C LEU A 465 -16.16 -8.43 -3.73
N SER A 466 -17.10 -7.49 -3.79
CA SER A 466 -17.10 -6.38 -4.76
C SER A 466 -16.52 -5.08 -4.20
N GLU A 467 -16.27 -5.02 -2.90
CA GLU A 467 -15.60 -3.90 -2.24
C GLU A 467 -14.08 -4.11 -2.20
N GLY A 468 -13.63 -5.36 -2.16
CA GLY A 468 -12.22 -5.75 -2.10
C GLY A 468 -11.36 -5.17 -3.22
N THR A 469 -11.67 -5.47 -4.48
CA THR A 469 -10.92 -4.96 -5.65
C THR A 469 -10.97 -3.44 -5.79
N LYS A 470 -12.13 -2.83 -5.51
CA LYS A 470 -12.29 -1.36 -5.48
C LYS A 470 -11.42 -0.72 -4.41
N ARG A 471 -11.36 -1.33 -3.23
CA ARG A 471 -10.52 -0.88 -2.12
C ARG A 471 -9.04 -1.05 -2.44
N MET A 472 -8.64 -2.20 -2.97
CA MET A 472 -7.27 -2.43 -3.43
C MET A 472 -6.84 -1.33 -4.42
N CYS A 473 -7.69 -1.00 -5.41
CA CYS A 473 -7.44 0.10 -6.33
C CYS A 473 -7.33 1.45 -5.59
N LYS A 474 -8.31 1.77 -4.72
CA LYS A 474 -8.31 3.02 -3.95
C LYS A 474 -7.06 3.20 -3.08
N GLU A 475 -6.60 2.15 -2.41
CA GLU A 475 -5.42 2.20 -1.53
C GLU A 475 -4.12 2.33 -2.35
N MET A 476 -4.03 1.69 -3.52
CA MET A 476 -2.91 1.87 -4.45
C MET A 476 -2.85 3.32 -4.95
N VAL A 477 -3.99 3.86 -5.37
CA VAL A 477 -4.11 5.27 -5.81
C VAL A 477 -3.81 6.24 -4.66
N ALA A 478 -4.21 5.93 -3.43
CA ALA A 478 -3.91 6.75 -2.26
C ALA A 478 -2.40 6.87 -1.95
N LEU A 479 -1.60 5.88 -2.35
CA LEU A 479 -0.13 5.94 -2.30
C LEU A 479 0.50 6.40 -3.62
N GLU A 480 -0.27 6.92 -4.58
CA GLU A 480 0.24 7.36 -5.91
C GLU A 480 0.90 6.23 -6.73
N LEU A 481 0.54 4.97 -6.44
CA LEU A 481 0.96 3.80 -7.21
C LEU A 481 0.02 3.58 -8.41
N PRO A 482 0.50 2.93 -9.49
CA PRO A 482 -0.36 2.51 -10.58
C PRO A 482 -1.49 1.58 -10.08
N PRO A 483 -2.68 1.66 -10.69
CA PRO A 483 -3.75 0.72 -10.39
C PRO A 483 -3.32 -0.73 -10.67
N PRO A 484 -3.89 -1.73 -9.96
CA PRO A 484 -3.57 -3.13 -10.19
C PRO A 484 -3.84 -3.57 -11.63
N ASP A 485 -2.83 -4.21 -12.23
CA ASP A 485 -2.86 -4.70 -13.61
C ASP A 485 -3.16 -6.20 -13.64
N TYR A 486 -4.09 -6.61 -14.50
CA TYR A 486 -4.51 -8.00 -14.64
C TYR A 486 -4.12 -8.56 -15.99
N LYS A 487 -3.47 -9.73 -15.96
CA LYS A 487 -3.28 -10.59 -17.12
C LYS A 487 -4.00 -11.90 -16.89
N THR A 488 -4.90 -12.27 -17.77
CA THR A 488 -5.72 -13.47 -17.62
C THR A 488 -5.79 -14.23 -18.93
N ASN A 489 -5.67 -15.54 -18.84
CA ASN A 489 -5.86 -16.47 -19.94
C ASN A 489 -6.84 -17.57 -19.49
N LYS A 490 -7.00 -18.65 -20.28
CA LYS A 490 -7.95 -19.71 -19.94
C LYS A 490 -7.60 -20.46 -18.64
N GLU A 491 -6.33 -20.54 -18.29
CA GLU A 491 -5.81 -21.43 -17.24
C GLU A 491 -5.21 -20.69 -16.04
N GLN A 492 -4.96 -19.40 -16.17
CA GLN A 492 -4.25 -18.59 -15.18
C GLN A 492 -4.78 -17.16 -15.14
N THR A 493 -4.83 -16.62 -13.93
CA THR A 493 -4.99 -15.20 -13.69
C THR A 493 -3.78 -14.69 -12.92
N GLN A 494 -3.29 -13.53 -13.34
CA GLN A 494 -2.15 -12.83 -12.75
C GLN A 494 -2.61 -11.41 -12.42
N VAL A 495 -2.43 -11.00 -11.17
CA VAL A 495 -2.52 -9.59 -10.76
C VAL A 495 -1.12 -9.07 -10.47
N THR A 496 -0.81 -7.89 -10.99
CA THR A 496 0.49 -7.23 -10.83
C THR A 496 0.27 -5.90 -10.11
N LEU A 497 0.89 -5.76 -8.94
CA LEU A 497 0.95 -4.52 -8.19
C LEU A 497 2.30 -3.87 -8.47
N PHE A 498 2.31 -2.88 -9.36
CA PHE A 498 3.53 -2.16 -9.67
C PHE A 498 3.97 -1.27 -8.50
N SER A 499 5.27 -1.26 -8.24
CA SER A 499 5.92 -0.41 -7.27
C SER A 499 6.58 0.76 -7.99
N LYS A 500 6.51 1.93 -7.36
CA LYS A 500 7.39 3.06 -7.67
C LYS A 500 8.58 3.11 -6.71
N ALA A 501 8.99 1.99 -6.12
CA ALA A 501 10.10 1.94 -5.17
C ALA A 501 11.35 2.62 -5.71
N ALA A 502 11.76 2.33 -6.94
CA ALA A 502 12.95 2.96 -7.53
C ALA A 502 12.79 4.49 -7.68
N GLU A 503 11.65 4.97 -8.16
CA GLU A 503 11.35 6.41 -8.27
C GLU A 503 11.28 7.08 -6.90
N ARG A 504 10.67 6.42 -5.91
CA ARG A 504 10.56 6.90 -4.53
C ARG A 504 11.90 6.88 -3.82
N GLU A 505 12.74 5.87 -4.03
CA GLU A 505 14.11 5.83 -3.52
C GLU A 505 14.95 6.91 -4.20
N ALA A 506 14.81 7.10 -5.52
CA ALA A 506 15.46 8.18 -6.25
C ALA A 506 14.93 9.56 -5.79
N ALA A 507 13.63 9.69 -5.48
CA ALA A 507 13.01 10.91 -4.97
C ALA A 507 13.32 11.15 -3.48
N LEU A 508 13.55 10.11 -2.68
CA LEU A 508 14.09 10.21 -1.34
C LEU A 508 15.55 10.60 -1.40
N GLN A 509 16.35 10.01 -2.30
CA GLN A 509 17.71 10.43 -2.58
C GLN A 509 17.75 11.86 -3.17
N ALA A 510 16.77 12.27 -3.96
CA ALA A 510 16.66 13.61 -4.55
C ALA A 510 16.00 14.64 -3.62
N SER A 511 15.17 14.24 -2.66
CA SER A 511 14.70 15.09 -1.56
C SER A 511 15.72 15.12 -0.41
N THR A 512 16.61 14.13 -0.33
CA THR A 512 17.92 14.22 0.34
C THR A 512 18.82 15.23 -0.40
N ILE A 513 18.54 15.51 -1.69
CA ILE A 513 19.03 16.69 -2.43
C ILE A 513 18.08 17.90 -2.20
N VAL A 514 17.67 18.14 -0.95
CA VAL A 514 17.34 19.47 -0.43
C VAL A 514 18.33 19.77 0.69
N ARG A 515 19.28 20.66 0.39
CA ARG A 515 20.30 21.24 1.29
C ARG A 515 20.60 20.40 2.54
N GLY A 516 21.46 19.38 2.39
CA GLY A 516 22.18 18.82 3.52
C GLY A 516 23.05 19.90 4.19
N THR A 517 22.51 20.61 5.17
CA THR A 517 23.18 20.73 6.45
C THR A 517 22.60 19.58 7.26
N GLU A 518 23.14 18.37 7.19
CA GLU A 518 24.11 17.93 8.19
C GLU A 518 24.94 16.76 7.62
N PHE A 519 26.04 17.07 6.93
CA PHE A 519 27.25 16.28 7.14
C PHE A 519 27.75 16.71 8.51
N ALA A 520 27.44 15.97 9.56
CA ALA A 520 27.94 16.31 10.89
C ALA A 520 29.47 16.17 10.90
N ASN A 521 30.16 17.29 10.79
CA ASN A 521 31.58 17.43 11.10
C ASN A 521 31.85 17.44 12.61
N LEU A 522 30.84 17.10 13.42
CA LEU A 522 30.83 17.14 14.88
C LEU A 522 31.16 15.76 15.43
N PHE A 523 32.32 15.64 16.08
CA PHE A 523 32.77 14.41 16.72
C PHE A 523 32.70 14.58 18.23
N SER A 524 31.88 13.79 18.92
CA SER A 524 31.71 13.93 20.38
C SER A 524 33.00 13.58 21.12
N LEU A 525 33.32 14.39 22.13
CA LEU A 525 34.44 14.15 23.04
C LEU A 525 33.91 13.66 24.38
N GLN A 526 34.47 12.55 24.86
CA GLN A 526 34.19 12.03 26.20
C GLN A 526 35.28 12.53 27.15
N PHE A 527 34.85 13.06 28.30
CA PHE A 527 35.75 13.56 29.34
C PHE A 527 35.67 12.66 30.55
N THR A 528 36.82 12.21 31.04
CA THR A 528 36.96 11.59 32.34
C THR A 528 37.49 12.68 33.29
N LEU A 529 36.59 13.50 33.82
CA LEU A 529 36.94 14.55 34.78
C LEU A 529 37.09 13.92 36.18
N THR A 530 38.20 14.20 36.85
CA THR A 530 38.48 13.74 38.23
C THR A 530 38.14 14.76 39.31
N ASP A 531 37.60 15.95 38.99
CA ASP A 531 37.36 17.01 39.97
C ASP A 531 35.94 17.62 39.89
N GLU A 532 35.31 17.83 41.05
CA GLU A 532 33.86 18.01 41.27
C GLU A 532 33.27 19.43 41.06
N ASN A 533 34.04 20.41 40.59
CA ASN A 533 33.51 21.79 40.49
C ASN A 533 32.80 22.06 39.15
N LYS A 534 31.51 21.71 39.10
CA LYS A 534 30.58 22.04 38.02
C LYS A 534 29.76 23.27 38.41
N SER A 535 30.09 24.48 37.94
CA SER A 535 29.10 25.56 37.63
C SER A 535 29.67 26.93 37.20
N ASP A 536 30.98 27.14 37.06
CA ASP A 536 31.51 28.45 36.64
C ASP A 536 31.66 28.57 35.09
N PRO A 537 30.99 29.54 34.41
CA PRO A 537 31.15 29.80 32.98
C PRO A 537 32.57 30.24 32.55
N GLU A 538 33.34 30.86 33.43
CA GLU A 538 34.71 31.31 33.14
C GLU A 538 35.69 30.14 33.16
N TYR A 539 35.50 29.20 34.10
CA TYR A 539 36.21 27.92 34.15
C TYR A 539 36.07 27.13 32.84
N PHE A 540 34.86 27.04 32.27
CA PHE A 540 34.66 26.31 31.01
C PHE A 540 35.37 26.97 29.81
N ARG A 541 35.47 28.30 29.77
CA ARG A 541 36.24 29.01 28.72
C ARG A 541 37.73 28.77 28.85
N GLN A 542 38.24 28.65 30.06
CA GLN A 542 39.65 28.31 30.30
C GLN A 542 39.94 26.86 29.87
N VAL A 543 39.08 25.91 30.25
CA VAL A 543 39.18 24.50 29.83
C VAL A 543 39.18 24.36 28.30
N GLU A 544 38.31 25.08 27.57
CA GLU A 544 38.32 25.05 26.10
C GLU A 544 39.65 25.53 25.49
N ARG A 545 40.26 26.57 26.08
CA ARG A 545 41.57 27.08 25.64
C ARG A 545 42.67 26.06 25.90
N ASP A 546 42.68 25.45 27.08
CA ASP A 546 43.70 24.48 27.49
C ASP A 546 43.62 23.20 26.64
N ILE A 547 42.40 22.74 26.31
CA ILE A 547 42.18 21.61 25.39
C ILE A 547 42.75 21.91 24.00
N ILE A 548 42.41 23.06 23.41
CA ILE A 548 42.88 23.38 22.06
C ILE A 548 44.41 23.64 22.04
N SER A 549 44.97 24.26 23.09
CA SER A 549 46.43 24.43 23.20
C SER A 549 47.14 23.08 23.30
N SER A 550 46.64 22.17 24.13
CA SER A 550 47.20 20.82 24.26
C SER A 550 47.10 20.04 22.94
N LEU A 551 45.94 20.13 22.27
CA LEU A 551 45.73 19.53 20.94
C LEU A 551 46.74 20.07 19.91
N ARG A 552 46.98 21.37 19.89
CA ARG A 552 47.98 22.00 19.01
C ARG A 552 49.36 21.41 19.25
N ASP A 553 49.80 21.32 20.50
CA ASP A 553 51.16 20.90 20.84
C ASP A 553 51.39 19.42 20.49
N ILE A 554 50.39 18.55 20.74
CA ILE A 554 50.45 17.13 20.36
C ILE A 554 50.45 16.97 18.84
N LEU A 555 49.64 17.74 18.11
CA LEU A 555 49.61 17.72 16.63
C LEU A 555 50.98 18.06 16.04
N VAL A 556 51.66 19.09 16.57
CA VAL A 556 53.03 19.44 16.14
C VAL A 556 53.98 18.27 16.36
N GLY A 557 53.89 17.59 17.52
CA GLY A 557 54.67 16.39 17.82
C GLY A 557 54.43 15.22 16.86
N HIS A 558 53.24 15.13 16.27
CA HIS A 558 52.84 14.08 15.32
C HIS A 558 52.99 14.49 13.85
N GLY A 559 53.85 15.46 13.55
CA GLY A 559 54.18 15.82 12.17
C GLY A 559 53.10 16.65 11.45
N TRP A 560 52.23 17.32 12.19
CA TRP A 560 51.34 18.33 11.66
C TRP A 560 51.99 19.72 11.68
N TYR A 561 51.60 20.56 10.73
CA TYR A 561 52.00 21.96 10.67
C TYR A 561 50.80 22.85 11.01
N ILE A 562 50.99 23.84 11.88
CA ILE A 562 49.94 24.78 12.29
C ILE A 562 49.95 26.01 11.37
N ASP A 563 48.93 26.15 10.52
CA ASP A 563 48.81 27.28 9.60
C ASP A 563 48.24 28.52 10.26
N ARG A 564 47.29 28.32 11.17
CA ARG A 564 46.61 29.40 11.89
C ARG A 564 46.06 28.87 13.20
N PHE A 565 46.28 29.64 14.26
CA PHE A 565 45.63 29.43 15.55
C PHE A 565 45.10 30.77 16.06
N LYS A 566 43.79 30.98 15.97
CA LYS A 566 43.13 32.22 16.42
C LYS A 566 41.67 31.96 16.75
N TYR A 567 41.16 32.62 17.81
CA TYR A 567 39.74 32.55 18.21
C TYR A 567 39.19 31.12 18.37
N GLY A 568 39.99 30.20 18.94
CA GLY A 568 39.57 28.80 19.14
C GLY A 568 39.44 27.99 17.85
N LYS A 569 39.99 28.47 16.73
CA LYS A 569 40.08 27.74 15.46
C LYS A 569 41.54 27.40 15.18
N LEU A 570 41.78 26.13 14.87
CA LEU A 570 43.08 25.58 14.57
C LEU A 570 43.08 25.03 13.14
N ILE A 571 43.83 25.66 12.24
CA ILE A 571 43.97 25.19 10.85
C ILE A 571 45.31 24.47 10.73
N VAL A 572 45.27 23.22 10.30
CA VAL A 572 46.46 22.34 10.21
C VAL A 572 46.54 21.62 8.86
N HIS A 573 47.75 21.25 8.47
CA HIS A 573 47.99 20.29 7.39
C HIS A 573 49.14 19.35 7.76
N ARG A 574 49.25 18.20 7.07
CA ARG A 574 50.37 17.29 7.31
C ARG A 574 51.63 17.77 6.62
N GLN A 575 52.76 17.60 7.31
CA GLN A 575 54.05 17.83 6.69
C GLN A 575 54.25 16.84 5.53
N LYS A 576 54.84 17.33 4.43
CA LYS A 576 55.17 16.55 3.22
C LYS A 576 53.96 15.94 2.47
N SER A 577 52.72 16.33 2.75
CA SER A 577 51.52 15.79 2.08
C SER A 577 50.97 16.65 0.94
N HIS A 578 51.82 17.41 0.25
CA HIS A 578 51.34 18.30 -0.82
C HIS A 578 50.77 17.51 -2.01
N ILE A 579 49.74 18.07 -2.62
CA ILE A 579 49.15 17.57 -3.85
C ILE A 579 50.07 18.00 -5.00
N SER A 580 50.84 17.05 -5.53
CA SER A 580 51.77 17.32 -6.62
C SER A 580 51.03 17.76 -7.89
N GLN A 581 51.55 18.80 -8.54
CA GLN A 581 51.04 19.31 -9.82
C GLN A 581 52.02 18.99 -10.94
N SER A 582 53.17 19.65 -10.91
CA SER A 582 54.28 19.48 -11.85
C SER A 582 55.55 19.97 -11.17
N GLU A 583 56.70 19.43 -11.57
CA GLU A 583 57.97 19.75 -10.94
C GLU A 583 58.30 21.25 -10.94
N LYS A 584 57.85 21.98 -11.97
CA LYS A 584 58.03 23.44 -12.08
C LYS A 584 57.09 24.22 -11.15
N VAL A 585 55.84 23.78 -11.01
CA VAL A 585 54.85 24.42 -10.12
C VAL A 585 55.18 24.16 -8.65
N ASP A 586 55.53 22.92 -8.31
CA ASP A 586 55.77 22.48 -6.92
C ASP A 586 57.03 23.12 -6.29
N LYS A 587 57.90 23.71 -7.13
CA LYS A 587 59.05 24.56 -6.71
C LYS A 587 58.64 25.97 -6.29
N ILE A 588 57.47 26.46 -6.73
CA ILE A 588 56.99 27.82 -6.46
C ILE A 588 55.86 27.81 -5.43
N VAL A 589 54.83 27.00 -5.67
CA VAL A 589 53.63 26.93 -4.85
C VAL A 589 53.24 25.48 -4.59
N ARG A 590 52.84 25.18 -3.36
CA ARG A 590 52.33 23.86 -2.98
C ARG A 590 50.93 23.96 -2.40
N PHE A 591 50.12 22.97 -2.73
CA PHE A 591 48.77 22.79 -2.24
C PHE A 591 48.76 21.68 -1.20
N TYR A 592 48.32 21.95 0.02
CA TYR A 592 48.23 20.96 1.08
C TYR A 592 46.77 20.73 1.45
N PRO A 593 46.33 19.46 1.54
CA PRO A 593 45.07 19.11 2.20
C PRO A 593 45.14 19.61 3.66
N GLY A 594 44.30 20.57 4.00
CA GLY A 594 44.25 21.16 5.33
C GLY A 594 42.95 20.82 6.04
N TYR A 595 42.92 20.98 7.36
CA TYR A 595 41.76 20.73 8.20
C TYR A 595 41.61 21.85 9.23
N GLU A 596 40.40 22.38 9.36
CA GLU A 596 40.02 23.32 10.42
C GLU A 596 39.40 22.53 11.57
N LEU A 597 40.02 22.64 12.74
CA LEU A 597 39.59 22.01 14.00
C LEU A 597 39.04 23.11 14.92
N GLN A 598 37.84 22.90 15.45
CA GLN A 598 37.21 23.82 16.40
C GLN A 598 36.48 23.03 17.50
N LEU A 599 36.70 23.40 18.76
CA LEU A 599 35.93 22.84 19.87
C LEU A 599 34.59 23.59 20.01
N ARG A 600 33.48 22.86 20.15
CA ARG A 600 32.14 23.42 20.38
C ARG A 600 31.41 22.65 21.46
N ARG A 601 30.49 23.32 22.15
CA ARG A 601 29.62 22.71 23.16
C ARG A 601 28.17 22.83 22.75
N TYR A 602 27.48 21.70 22.69
CA TYR A 602 26.04 21.61 22.41
C TYR A 602 25.39 20.66 23.41
N PHE A 603 24.23 21.05 23.96
CA PHE A 603 23.45 20.22 24.89
C PHE A 603 24.30 19.58 26.00
N ASN A 604 25.22 20.36 26.58
CA ASN A 604 26.13 19.94 27.65
C ASN A 604 27.16 18.84 27.27
N THR A 605 27.40 18.63 25.98
CA THR A 605 28.43 17.74 25.43
C THR A 605 29.41 18.56 24.59
N TYR A 606 30.71 18.26 24.66
CA TYR A 606 31.67 18.88 23.74
C TYR A 606 31.86 18.05 22.48
N TYR A 607 32.06 18.76 21.39
CA TYR A 607 32.30 18.22 20.07
C TYR A 607 33.54 18.86 19.47
N LEU A 608 34.38 18.06 18.84
CA LEU A 608 35.41 18.52 17.93
C LEU A 608 34.80 18.65 16.53
N CYS A 609 34.68 19.89 16.04
CA CYS A 609 34.33 20.17 14.65
C CYS A 609 35.56 20.00 13.76
N ILE A 610 35.46 19.24 12.67
CA ILE A 610 36.56 18.99 11.72
C ILE A 610 36.11 19.29 10.29
N ASP A 611 36.66 20.34 9.68
CA ASP A 611 36.33 20.72 8.30
C ASP A 611 37.51 20.61 7.36
N TYR A 612 37.32 19.96 6.21
CA TYR A 612 38.32 19.95 5.14
C TYR A 612 38.49 21.35 4.52
N THR A 613 39.74 21.77 4.38
CA THR A 613 40.15 23.00 3.71
C THR A 613 41.39 22.76 2.85
N LEU A 614 41.84 23.79 2.12
CA LEU A 614 43.03 23.72 1.28
C LEU A 614 44.00 24.83 1.66
N GLN A 615 45.24 24.46 1.97
CA GLN A 615 46.31 25.41 2.24
C GLN A 615 47.18 25.60 1.01
N VAL A 616 47.36 26.85 0.61
CA VAL A 616 48.20 27.24 -0.53
C VAL A 616 49.42 27.95 0.03
N LYS A 617 50.60 27.40 -0.18
CA LYS A 617 51.84 27.88 0.42
C LYS A 617 52.86 28.24 -0.64
N ASN A 618 53.46 29.41 -0.47
CA ASN A 618 54.69 29.78 -1.16
C ASN A 618 55.86 28.96 -0.60
N ILE A 619 56.72 28.47 -1.49
CA ILE A 619 57.95 27.74 -1.14
C ILE A 619 59.20 28.54 -1.53
N CYS A 620 59.04 29.62 -2.30
CA CYS A 620 60.15 30.46 -2.72
C CYS A 620 60.72 31.24 -1.53
N ASN A 621 62.05 31.27 -1.41
CA ASN A 621 62.73 32.11 -0.44
C ASN A 621 62.74 33.59 -0.86
N VAL A 622 63.08 34.47 0.07
CA VAL A 622 63.13 35.92 -0.15
C VAL A 622 64.09 36.29 -1.28
N SER A 623 65.28 35.70 -1.30
CA SER A 623 66.28 35.97 -2.36
C SER A 623 65.72 35.70 -3.76
N PHE A 624 65.01 34.58 -3.94
CA PHE A 624 64.35 34.23 -5.20
C PHE A 624 63.23 35.20 -5.55
N LEU A 625 62.44 35.64 -4.57
CA LEU A 625 61.31 36.53 -4.78
C LEU A 625 61.73 37.96 -5.13
N LEU A 626 62.86 38.45 -4.59
CA LEU A 626 63.37 39.80 -4.87
C LEU A 626 63.82 40.00 -6.32
N ASN A 627 64.08 38.92 -7.07
CA ASN A 627 64.36 39.02 -8.51
C ASN A 627 63.13 39.44 -9.33
N ILE A 628 61.92 39.36 -8.74
CA ILE A 628 60.65 39.58 -9.42
C ILE A 628 59.80 40.63 -8.70
N LEU A 629 59.82 40.63 -7.36
CA LEU A 629 58.98 41.46 -6.51
C LEU A 629 59.80 42.53 -5.82
N GLU A 630 59.23 43.73 -5.70
CA GLU A 630 59.84 44.81 -4.94
C GLU A 630 59.88 44.50 -3.43
N PRO A 631 60.93 44.95 -2.70
CA PRO A 631 61.09 44.76 -1.25
C PRO A 631 59.84 45.09 -0.40
N LYS A 632 59.10 46.14 -0.79
CA LYS A 632 57.89 46.60 -0.09
C LYS A 632 56.80 45.54 0.03
N TYR A 633 56.76 44.55 -0.86
CA TYR A 633 55.77 43.47 -0.83
C TYR A 633 56.11 42.35 0.16
N LEU A 634 57.37 42.30 0.62
CA LEU A 634 57.90 41.27 1.51
C LEU A 634 58.05 41.77 2.96
N ILE A 635 58.26 43.08 3.14
CA ILE A 635 58.28 43.72 4.46
C ILE A 635 56.91 43.55 5.14
N ASP A 636 56.92 43.40 6.46
CA ASP A 636 55.79 43.13 7.33
C ASP A 636 55.06 41.78 7.11
N LYS A 637 55.58 40.91 6.24
CA LYS A 637 55.02 39.58 6.05
C LYS A 637 55.56 38.60 7.09
N HIS A 638 54.69 37.70 7.53
CA HIS A 638 55.12 36.56 8.32
C HIS A 638 55.97 35.64 7.44
N ALA A 639 57.03 35.08 7.99
CA ALA A 639 57.96 34.22 7.28
C ALA A 639 58.46 33.10 8.19
N MET A 640 58.81 31.98 7.57
CA MET A 640 59.61 30.94 8.20
C MET A 640 61.08 31.24 7.93
N ALA A 641 61.87 31.42 8.98
CA ALA A 641 63.29 31.71 8.89
C ALA A 641 64.10 30.56 9.47
N GLN A 642 65.13 30.13 8.75
CA GLN A 642 66.03 29.08 9.21
C GLN A 642 67.21 29.68 10.01
N TRP A 643 67.01 29.86 11.32
CA TRP A 643 67.98 30.38 12.28
C TRP A 643 68.15 29.38 13.43
N ASN A 644 69.19 28.54 13.38
CA ASN A 644 69.41 27.40 14.30
C ASN A 644 68.22 26.41 14.40
N GLY A 645 67.37 26.40 13.38
CA GLY A 645 66.08 25.74 13.37
C GLY A 645 65.13 26.53 12.48
N TRP A 646 63.95 25.98 12.19
CA TRP A 646 62.91 26.72 11.46
C TRP A 646 62.00 27.42 12.47
N HIS A 647 62.00 28.75 12.44
CA HIS A 647 61.23 29.58 13.37
C HIS A 647 60.28 30.50 12.61
N LEU A 648 59.12 30.76 13.21
CA LEU A 648 58.15 31.70 12.69
C LEU A 648 58.54 33.13 13.12
N GLY A 649 58.48 34.07 12.19
CA GLY A 649 58.74 35.47 12.48
C GLY A 649 58.07 36.42 11.50
N LYS A 650 58.39 37.71 11.63
CA LYS A 650 57.93 38.79 10.76
C LYS A 650 59.12 39.50 10.13
N ILE A 651 59.08 39.72 8.82
CA ILE A 651 60.14 40.43 8.09
C ILE A 651 60.05 41.92 8.41
N THR A 652 61.13 42.51 8.91
CA THR A 652 61.22 43.95 9.21
C THR A 652 62.04 44.70 8.17
N ALA A 653 63.07 44.06 7.62
CA ALA A 653 63.87 44.59 6.53
C ALA A 653 64.36 43.47 5.60
N VAL A 654 64.60 43.79 4.34
CA VAL A 654 64.97 42.81 3.32
C VAL A 654 65.95 43.38 2.30
N ASN A 655 67.00 42.62 2.00
CA ASN A 655 67.89 42.84 0.85
C ASN A 655 68.24 41.49 0.18
N LEU A 656 69.04 41.51 -0.89
CA LEU A 656 69.36 40.31 -1.68
C LEU A 656 70.15 39.24 -0.89
N GLU A 657 70.95 39.64 0.09
CA GLU A 657 71.83 38.75 0.85
C GLU A 657 71.24 38.37 2.22
N TRP A 658 70.69 39.35 2.93
CA TRP A 658 70.19 39.26 4.30
C TRP A 658 68.77 39.80 4.44
N THR A 659 68.00 39.13 5.30
CA THR A 659 66.66 39.52 5.72
C THR A 659 66.64 39.63 7.24
N THR A 660 66.21 40.77 7.76
CA THR A 660 65.98 40.93 9.20
C THR A 660 64.59 40.40 9.53
N VAL A 661 64.53 39.42 10.43
CA VAL A 661 63.30 38.76 10.84
C VAL A 661 63.17 38.90 12.36
N TYR A 662 62.06 39.48 12.80
CA TYR A 662 61.62 39.43 14.18
C TYR A 662 61.06 38.03 14.49
N LEU A 663 61.78 37.23 15.25
CA LEU A 663 61.42 35.85 15.61
C LEU A 663 60.48 35.84 16.81
N PHE A 664 59.28 35.28 16.64
CA PHE A 664 58.25 35.31 17.68
C PHE A 664 58.60 34.47 18.90
N ASP A 665 59.27 33.33 18.70
CA ASP A 665 59.63 32.40 19.78
C ASP A 665 60.65 33.00 20.77
N PHE A 666 61.42 34.00 20.33
CA PHE A 666 62.53 34.57 21.08
C PHE A 666 62.37 36.07 21.36
N ASP A 667 61.28 36.68 20.89
CA ASP A 667 60.97 38.10 21.04
C ASP A 667 62.16 39.02 20.65
N LYS A 668 62.80 38.73 19.51
CA LYS A 668 63.99 39.47 19.05
C LYS A 668 64.13 39.52 17.54
N GLU A 669 64.83 40.54 17.04
CA GLU A 669 65.22 40.65 15.65
C GLU A 669 66.57 39.98 15.39
N GLU A 670 66.62 39.18 14.32
CA GLU A 670 67.83 38.50 13.89
C GLU A 670 68.02 38.65 12.38
N GLN A 671 69.28 38.73 11.95
CA GLN A 671 69.62 38.72 10.53
C GLN A 671 69.82 37.30 10.03
N VAL A 672 69.02 36.91 9.04
CA VAL A 672 69.03 35.57 8.45
C VAL A 672 69.33 35.72 6.94
N PRO A 673 70.15 34.83 6.34
CA PRO A 673 70.38 34.88 4.90
C PRO A 673 69.06 34.81 4.12
N SER A 674 68.89 35.67 3.12
CA SER A 674 67.62 35.80 2.36
C SER A 674 67.20 34.52 1.64
N ASN A 675 68.14 33.61 1.34
CA ASN A 675 67.84 32.29 0.77
C ASN A 675 67.28 31.28 1.79
N LYS A 676 67.36 31.59 3.09
CA LYS A 676 66.90 30.79 4.23
C LYS A 676 65.61 31.33 4.86
N VAL A 677 64.99 32.33 4.24
CA VAL A 677 63.73 32.92 4.71
C VAL A 677 62.65 32.69 3.66
N ILE A 678 61.54 32.05 4.03
CA ILE A 678 60.40 31.77 3.15
C ILE A 678 59.20 32.62 3.64
N PRO A 679 58.82 33.69 2.91
CA PRO A 679 57.71 34.56 3.31
C PRO A 679 56.35 33.98 2.92
N ASN A 680 55.35 34.29 3.73
CA ASN A 680 53.95 34.06 3.41
C ASN A 680 53.40 35.23 2.57
N ILE A 681 53.30 35.02 1.26
CA ILE A 681 52.85 36.02 0.29
C ILE A 681 51.42 35.77 -0.18
N HIS A 682 50.74 36.84 -0.60
CA HIS A 682 49.36 36.75 -1.09
C HIS A 682 49.29 35.99 -2.43
N LYS A 683 48.14 35.34 -2.69
CA LYS A 683 47.91 34.51 -3.89
C LYS A 683 48.12 35.28 -5.21
N SER A 684 47.83 36.58 -5.23
CA SER A 684 48.07 37.43 -6.41
C SER A 684 49.56 37.56 -6.74
N LEU A 685 50.42 37.65 -5.73
CA LEU A 685 51.88 37.71 -5.91
C LEU A 685 52.42 36.35 -6.36
N ILE A 686 51.87 35.25 -5.84
CA ILE A 686 52.21 33.89 -6.32
C ILE A 686 51.88 33.75 -7.82
N GLN A 687 50.73 34.28 -8.27
CA GLN A 687 50.37 34.27 -9.69
C GLN A 687 51.38 35.07 -10.54
N GLN A 688 51.83 36.24 -10.05
CA GLN A 688 52.85 37.04 -10.74
C GLN A 688 54.19 36.28 -10.87
N VAL A 689 54.61 35.60 -9.81
CA VAL A 689 55.82 34.77 -9.84
C VAL A 689 55.70 33.61 -10.84
N LEU A 690 54.54 32.94 -10.88
CA LEU A 690 54.28 31.87 -11.87
C LEU A 690 54.36 32.40 -13.33
N GLN A 691 53.80 33.58 -13.58
CA GLN A 691 53.83 34.22 -14.90
C GLN A 691 55.25 34.62 -15.32
N ALA A 692 56.05 35.17 -14.39
CA ALA A 692 57.43 35.57 -14.67
C ALA A 692 58.33 34.40 -15.11
N TYR A 693 58.01 33.16 -14.71
CA TYR A 693 58.71 31.94 -15.11
C TYR A 693 58.06 31.18 -16.28
N ASN A 694 57.13 31.82 -17.01
CA ASN A 694 56.39 31.21 -18.13
C ASN A 694 55.65 29.91 -17.75
N ILE A 695 55.12 29.83 -16.53
CA ILE A 695 54.33 28.69 -16.06
C ILE A 695 52.85 29.04 -16.18
N TYR A 696 52.18 28.43 -17.16
CA TYR A 696 50.75 28.61 -17.40
C TYR A 696 49.92 27.73 -16.44
N LEU A 697 49.69 28.24 -15.22
CA LEU A 697 48.76 27.66 -14.26
C LEU A 697 47.69 28.69 -13.87
N ASP A 698 46.43 28.32 -14.07
CA ASP A 698 45.29 29.03 -13.48
C ASP A 698 45.18 28.66 -11.99
N LEU A 699 45.79 29.48 -11.14
CA LEU A 699 45.82 29.26 -9.71
C LEU A 699 44.42 29.25 -9.09
N GLN A 700 43.47 30.06 -9.61
CA GLN A 700 42.12 30.11 -9.06
C GLN A 700 41.36 28.80 -9.37
N LYS A 701 41.46 28.32 -10.61
CA LYS A 701 40.85 27.05 -11.00
C LYS A 701 41.49 25.87 -10.27
N ALA A 702 42.81 25.87 -10.11
CA ALA A 702 43.54 24.85 -9.33
C ALA A 702 43.09 24.83 -7.86
N ILE A 703 42.97 26.00 -7.23
CA ILE A 703 42.45 26.11 -5.85
C ILE A 703 41.03 25.54 -5.78
N LYS A 704 40.12 25.97 -6.66
CA LYS A 704 38.73 25.48 -6.66
C LYS A 704 38.63 23.97 -6.92
N LYS A 705 39.53 23.41 -7.73
CA LYS A 705 39.63 21.96 -7.93
C LYS A 705 40.03 21.25 -6.64
N HIS A 706 41.14 21.65 -6.02
CA HIS A 706 41.70 20.96 -4.86
C HIS A 706 40.99 21.26 -3.53
N SER A 707 40.24 22.36 -3.46
CA SER A 707 39.28 22.64 -2.38
C SER A 707 37.96 21.88 -2.57
N LEU A 708 37.86 21.02 -3.59
CA LEU A 708 36.68 20.24 -3.92
C LEU A 708 35.47 21.14 -4.19
N SER A 709 35.67 22.31 -4.79
CA SER A 709 34.59 23.26 -5.12
C SER A 709 34.05 23.07 -6.55
N LEU A 710 34.81 22.38 -7.41
CA LEU A 710 34.42 22.05 -8.79
C LEU A 710 33.91 20.61 -8.94
N GLU A 711 33.93 19.81 -7.88
CA GLU A 711 33.50 18.41 -7.95
C GLU A 711 31.98 18.30 -7.73
N PRO A 712 31.25 17.56 -8.59
CA PRO A 712 29.80 17.39 -8.43
C PRO A 712 29.44 16.68 -7.11
N ASN A 713 30.33 15.85 -6.59
CA ASN A 713 30.16 15.12 -5.31
C ASN A 713 30.98 15.75 -4.15
N ALA A 714 31.31 17.04 -4.24
CA ALA A 714 32.14 17.76 -3.29
C ALA A 714 31.80 17.54 -1.81
N GLY A 715 30.51 17.51 -1.45
CA GLY A 715 30.06 17.31 -0.08
C GLY A 715 30.44 15.93 0.47
N ARG A 716 30.22 14.88 -0.34
CA ARG A 716 30.58 13.50 0.00
C ARG A 716 32.09 13.32 0.13
N VAL A 717 32.86 13.83 -0.84
CA VAL A 717 34.33 13.72 -0.81
C VAL A 717 34.92 14.48 0.39
N ARG A 718 34.37 15.64 0.75
CA ARG A 718 34.76 16.35 1.98
C ARG A 718 34.44 15.53 3.22
N PHE A 719 33.24 14.94 3.30
CA PHE A 719 32.85 14.09 4.43
C PHE A 719 33.78 12.88 4.57
N GLU A 720 34.06 12.15 3.50
CA GLU A 720 34.97 11.00 3.51
C GLU A 720 36.38 11.41 3.99
N LYS A 721 36.90 12.57 3.52
CA LYS A 721 38.18 13.12 3.99
C LYS A 721 38.15 13.56 5.45
N THR A 722 37.07 14.20 5.89
CA THR A 722 36.88 14.63 7.29
C THR A 722 36.80 13.41 8.22
N GLN A 723 36.03 12.39 7.85
CA GLN A 723 35.85 11.18 8.64
C GLN A 723 37.14 10.36 8.72
N ALA A 724 37.89 10.24 7.61
CA ALA A 724 39.19 9.59 7.61
C ALA A 724 40.17 10.27 8.58
N ILE A 725 40.20 11.61 8.60
CA ILE A 725 41.02 12.35 9.56
C ILE A 725 40.51 12.20 10.99
N ALA A 726 39.20 12.26 11.22
CA ALA A 726 38.64 12.09 12.56
C ALA A 726 39.03 10.72 13.16
N ASN A 727 38.94 9.66 12.36
CA ASN A 727 39.35 8.31 12.75
C ASN A 727 40.85 8.24 13.06
N GLU A 728 41.70 8.89 12.25
CA GLU A 728 43.13 8.93 12.51
C GLU A 728 43.46 9.70 13.79
N LEU A 729 42.87 10.89 13.98
CA LEU A 729 43.09 11.68 15.19
C LEU A 729 42.66 10.88 16.43
N ALA A 730 41.53 10.18 16.36
CA ALA A 730 41.07 9.32 17.45
C ALA A 730 42.05 8.19 17.80
N GLN A 731 42.80 7.66 16.81
CA GLN A 731 43.77 6.59 17.02
C GLN A 731 45.17 7.07 17.41
N THR A 732 45.57 8.26 16.97
CA THR A 732 46.97 8.72 17.05
C THR A 732 47.19 9.88 18.02
N ILE A 733 46.19 10.75 18.20
CA ILE A 733 46.29 11.97 19.01
C ILE A 733 45.52 11.82 20.32
N PHE A 734 44.38 11.14 20.29
CA PHE A 734 43.57 10.88 21.49
C PHE A 734 43.97 9.56 22.16
N PRO A 735 43.87 9.45 23.51
CA PRO A 735 43.37 10.46 24.44
C PRO A 735 44.37 11.61 24.69
N ILE A 736 43.84 12.81 24.90
CA ILE A 736 44.62 14.01 25.26
C ILE A 736 44.51 14.23 26.76
N PHE A 737 45.65 14.37 27.43
CA PHE A 737 45.70 14.74 28.85
C PHE A 737 45.87 16.26 28.97
N VAL A 738 44.91 16.91 29.60
CA VAL A 738 44.92 18.37 29.81
C VAL A 738 45.09 18.61 31.30
N MET A 739 46.22 19.23 31.69
CA MET A 739 46.39 19.72 33.05
C MET A 739 45.71 21.08 33.16
N VAL A 740 44.58 21.13 33.87
CA VAL A 740 43.91 22.40 34.19
C VAL A 740 44.63 23.00 35.39
N PHE A 741 45.49 23.98 35.14
CA PHE A 741 46.10 24.76 36.22
C PHE A 741 45.02 25.68 36.81
N ARG A 742 44.79 25.58 38.12
CA ARG A 742 43.90 26.47 38.86
C ARG A 742 44.47 27.87 38.97
#